data_AF-A0AAV8UW04-F1
#
_entry.id   AF-A0AAV8UW04-F1
#
_cell.length_a   1.000
_cell.length_b   1.000
_cell.length_c   1.000
_cell.angle_alpha   90.00
_cell.angle_beta   90.00
_cell.angle_gamma   90.00
#
_symmetry.space_group_name_H-M   'P 1'
#
loop_
_entity.id
_entity.type
_entity.pdbx_description
1 polymer ?
#
loop_
_entity_poly.entity_id
_entity_poly.type
_entity_poly.pdbx_seq_one_letter_code
_entity_poly.pdbx_strand_id
1 'polypeptide(L)'
;MNGVEKLPSQEASDDVKTLKGEVKMELMTNKIEQGIKELDVNGPPRPGFPASTTMSNQAPPADELDDYKVCPLSKHHAPEVDWKSMSNRELANSKDMYTKEFSELMFNQRVLFAALDPKVPLLERFKFCCIVSSNMDEVYAKRLGNIPKFDEEDEEDRNKNYKKLIRPKTGFEEELASAVSDTVDALYDCLLTQLLPQMKELGVEILTRKKLNAQQRRNVTVYFKKKILPILTPLSVDQTHPFPLLQSHGIYLAVVLLNPETDKTRRVYLRVPPVKPRAVKLDDEGLKYIPIEEIVLDNMNLVTEGMQVLKAYPFRVTRNVKLVIDDAHFGESDNLLDFVWEEVHRRRSAPATRLEVTKDMPAEFLDLLVKELILDSTDVFVLPCNLVGLADFMSISFSAPFAEHRDAPHTPRVPKRFEGLEEKLLMEPGKVFNQIRKQDILVEYPKHSFKHSSALFLRAAARDTKVRVIKCCLYRGGDDSPLVASLIRAAKSGKEVSVLVELKASFDEVQNSEYARKLRRAGCNVSYGMLGLKAHCKLILVVREEESGFRPYANIATGNFNPGTAKIYTDQSLFTCRENICSDVIDLYNALFGYSRKRNYNSLLVAPVNMLSSFISFIRKEAENARKGQKAHIIVQVNGLTEPSIVEELYAASQAGVKIDLIVRGICCIRPGLPGKSENVNVYSWIGRFLQHQRIYYFYDGGKEHMYIGSADWRSRNLKNRVEVCTPVEDSKLFKKLYSNLQFFLKDTRNTWRMASDGRYYMRKPEASVKSIAIEKSSELEDEYATSAIVMDAEGDGSDDEDVTRYRVMINGAQVAVTSALHMCIPVRAIDDKNLSVLLVQSGKSTDEEKMVWSFPQVNDESGNSLLDAVQGECEKEAGVTGGVVDYIPWKKIGTDTAADFHIFQVEAEEEWAGELTRGRLWMTLPDAINQANEMKDERQEKTLEAVQKWFADLH
;
A
#
# COMPACT_ATOMS: atom_id res chain seq x y z
N MET A 1 43.93 -26.30 27.99
CA MET A 1 44.90 -27.41 28.02
C MET A 1 45.65 -27.43 26.70
N ASN A 2 46.88 -26.90 26.76
CA ASN A 2 48.12 -27.21 26.03
C ASN A 2 48.14 -27.62 24.55
N GLY A 3 48.83 -26.76 23.77
CA GLY A 3 50.03 -27.14 23.00
C GLY A 3 49.85 -27.35 21.49
N VAL A 4 50.75 -26.98 20.57
CA VAL A 4 52.14 -26.46 20.64
C VAL A 4 52.52 -25.77 19.31
N GLU A 5 53.24 -24.66 19.49
CA GLU A 5 54.32 -23.93 18.77
C GLU A 5 54.73 -24.09 17.27
N LYS A 6 54.94 -22.87 16.69
CA LYS A 6 56.11 -22.27 15.98
C LYS A 6 56.77 -22.95 14.76
N LEU A 7 57.06 -22.11 13.75
CA LEU A 7 58.41 -21.83 13.21
C LEU A 7 58.47 -20.45 12.48
N PRO A 8 59.63 -19.74 12.43
CA PRO A 8 59.76 -18.34 11.97
C PRO A 8 60.70 -18.06 10.76
N SER A 9 60.52 -16.89 10.15
CA SER A 9 61.48 -15.86 9.63
C SER A 9 62.61 -16.09 8.59
N GLN A 10 62.89 -14.98 7.85
CA GLN A 10 64.10 -14.53 7.07
C GLN A 10 64.18 -14.97 5.59
N GLU A 11 64.61 -14.19 4.57
CA GLU A 11 65.39 -12.94 4.35
C GLU A 11 65.10 -12.47 2.88
N ALA A 12 64.93 -11.19 2.49
CA ALA A 12 65.84 -10.02 2.35
C ALA A 12 66.68 -9.95 1.02
N SER A 13 66.66 -8.75 0.39
CA SER A 13 67.63 -8.13 -0.57
C SER A 13 66.87 -7.43 -1.74
N ASP A 14 66.60 -6.11 -1.73
CA ASP A 14 67.48 -4.96 -2.03
C ASP A 14 68.10 -4.95 -3.45
N ASP A 15 67.75 -3.93 -4.25
CA ASP A 15 68.75 -3.04 -4.86
C ASP A 15 68.15 -1.73 -5.43
N VAL A 16 68.79 -0.62 -5.04
CA VAL A 16 68.50 0.78 -5.35
C VAL A 16 69.83 1.41 -5.76
N LYS A 17 69.96 1.98 -6.99
CA LYS A 17 70.52 3.33 -7.28
C LYS A 17 70.97 3.62 -8.72
N THR A 18 70.42 4.75 -9.23
CA THR A 18 71.01 5.86 -10.02
C THR A 18 71.66 5.64 -11.39
N LEU A 19 71.15 6.40 -12.36
CA LEU A 19 71.97 7.27 -13.22
C LEU A 19 71.23 8.61 -13.45
N LYS A 20 71.84 9.71 -12.99
CA LYS A 20 71.49 11.10 -13.30
C LYS A 20 72.26 11.56 -14.53
N GLY A 21 71.64 12.36 -15.39
CA GLY A 21 72.30 13.13 -16.44
C GLY A 21 71.35 14.20 -16.99
N GLU A 22 71.51 15.44 -16.52
CA GLU A 22 70.82 16.64 -17.00
C GLU A 22 71.45 17.17 -18.29
N VAL A 23 70.63 17.46 -19.32
CA VAL A 23 70.83 18.62 -20.23
C VAL A 23 69.47 19.23 -20.60
N LYS A 24 69.20 20.35 -19.91
CA LYS A 24 68.47 21.58 -20.28
C LYS A 24 68.20 21.85 -21.78
N MET A 25 66.93 22.14 -22.15
CA MET A 25 66.42 23.49 -22.51
C MET A 25 65.18 23.49 -23.40
N GLU A 26 64.19 24.26 -22.94
CA GLU A 26 63.34 25.19 -23.70
C GLU A 26 62.70 24.73 -25.01
N LEU A 27 61.42 24.33 -24.94
CA LEU A 27 60.44 24.65 -26.01
C LEU A 27 58.97 24.32 -25.68
N MET A 28 58.64 23.81 -24.49
CA MET A 28 57.26 23.33 -24.22
C MET A 28 56.50 24.00 -23.08
N THR A 29 57.04 25.05 -22.44
CA THR A 29 56.34 25.73 -21.33
C THR A 29 55.59 26.99 -21.75
N ASN A 30 55.87 27.58 -22.92
CA ASN A 30 55.22 28.83 -23.37
C ASN A 30 53.91 28.64 -24.16
N LYS A 31 53.43 27.41 -24.41
CA LYS A 31 52.15 27.17 -25.11
C LYS A 31 50.99 26.76 -24.21
N ILE A 32 51.24 26.46 -22.93
CA ILE A 32 50.19 26.07 -21.99
C ILE A 32 49.76 27.28 -21.13
N GLU A 33 50.66 28.23 -20.87
CA GLU A 33 50.36 29.44 -20.08
C GLU A 33 49.66 30.57 -20.87
N GLN A 34 49.62 30.50 -22.20
CA GLN A 34 48.81 31.41 -23.03
C GLN A 34 47.38 30.91 -23.30
N GLY A 35 47.06 29.67 -22.97
CA GLY A 35 45.70 29.11 -23.14
C GLY A 35 44.78 29.24 -21.93
N ILE A 36 45.28 29.75 -20.80
CA ILE A 36 44.55 29.76 -19.50
C ILE A 36 44.15 31.18 -19.08
N LYS A 37 44.42 32.22 -19.89
CA LYS A 37 44.12 33.62 -19.54
C LYS A 37 43.02 34.33 -20.33
N GLU A 38 42.22 33.62 -21.12
CA GLU A 38 41.04 34.19 -21.82
C GLU A 38 39.77 33.34 -21.68
N LEU A 39 39.46 32.88 -20.48
CA LEU A 39 38.09 32.45 -20.14
C LEU A 39 37.57 33.36 -19.04
N ASP A 40 37.08 34.52 -19.47
CA ASP A 40 36.30 35.43 -18.64
C ASP A 40 35.03 34.72 -18.17
N VAL A 41 34.87 34.75 -16.86
CA VAL A 41 33.89 34.07 -16.06
C VAL A 41 32.81 35.10 -15.79
N ASN A 42 31.84 35.30 -16.69
CA ASN A 42 30.57 36.03 -16.44
C ASN A 42 29.61 35.95 -17.65
N GLY A 43 29.25 34.73 -18.06
CA GLY A 43 28.05 34.50 -18.89
C GLY A 43 26.82 34.35 -18.00
N PRO A 44 25.63 34.85 -18.39
CA PRO A 44 24.41 34.67 -17.61
C PRO A 44 24.12 33.16 -17.48
N PRO A 45 23.61 32.69 -16.32
CA PRO A 45 23.36 31.28 -16.12
C PRO A 45 22.31 30.81 -17.13
N ARG A 46 22.69 29.81 -17.95
CA ARG A 46 21.70 28.98 -18.65
C ARG A 46 20.75 28.44 -17.59
N PRO A 47 19.41 28.52 -17.75
CA PRO A 47 18.50 28.00 -16.75
C PRO A 47 18.72 26.50 -16.66
N GLY A 48 19.32 26.11 -15.55
CA GLY A 48 19.50 24.72 -15.22
C GLY A 48 18.15 24.07 -15.11
N PHE A 49 18.05 22.84 -15.63
CA PHE A 49 17.16 21.87 -15.03
C PHE A 49 17.34 21.97 -13.51
N PRO A 50 16.27 22.11 -12.71
CA PRO A 50 16.41 22.11 -11.27
C PRO A 50 17.13 20.82 -10.91
N ALA A 51 18.30 20.95 -10.30
CA ALA A 51 18.97 19.83 -9.67
C ALA A 51 17.89 19.14 -8.83
N SER A 52 17.65 17.86 -9.11
CA SER A 52 16.90 17.00 -8.22
C SER A 52 17.50 17.22 -6.85
N THR A 53 16.80 17.94 -5.98
CA THR A 53 17.19 18.16 -4.59
C THR A 53 17.02 16.81 -3.91
N THR A 54 17.97 15.91 -4.14
CA THR A 54 18.14 14.72 -3.33
C THR A 54 18.45 15.23 -1.96
N MET A 55 17.42 15.33 -1.12
CA MET A 55 17.60 15.64 0.29
C MET A 55 18.69 14.73 0.86
N SER A 56 19.57 15.30 1.66
CA SER A 56 20.63 14.58 2.33
C SER A 56 20.06 13.49 3.25
N ASN A 57 20.83 12.45 3.55
CA ASN A 57 20.52 11.52 4.64
C ASN A 57 20.81 12.14 6.02
N GLN A 58 21.31 13.38 6.03
CA GLN A 58 21.41 14.21 7.22
C GLN A 58 20.08 14.89 7.53
N ALA A 59 19.90 15.25 8.80
CA ALA A 59 18.76 16.07 9.20
C ALA A 59 18.80 17.42 8.46
N PRO A 60 17.63 18.01 8.13
CA PRO A 60 17.59 19.36 7.61
C PRO A 60 18.28 20.34 8.58
N PRO A 61 18.98 21.37 8.06
CA PRO A 61 19.49 22.48 8.86
C PRO A 61 18.39 23.08 9.75
N ALA A 62 18.77 23.60 10.91
CA ALA A 62 17.81 24.10 11.90
C ALA A 62 16.95 25.27 11.38
N ASP A 63 17.52 26.07 10.48
CA ASP A 63 16.91 27.19 9.77
C ASP A 63 15.94 26.75 8.66
N GLU A 64 16.03 25.51 8.19
CA GLU A 64 15.11 24.94 7.18
C GLU A 64 13.99 24.10 7.80
N LEU A 65 14.01 23.83 9.11
CA LEU A 65 13.04 22.93 9.77
C LEU A 65 11.58 23.36 9.60
N ASP A 66 11.32 24.65 9.42
CA ASP A 66 9.98 25.17 9.18
C ASP A 66 9.39 24.70 7.84
N ASP A 67 10.22 24.25 6.90
CA ASP A 67 9.79 23.66 5.64
C ASP A 67 9.46 22.17 5.76
N TYR A 68 9.57 21.58 6.95
CA TYR A 68 9.36 20.15 7.18
C TYR A 68 8.25 19.85 8.17
N LYS A 69 7.52 18.76 7.92
CA LYS A 69 6.85 18.02 8.99
C LYS A 69 7.87 17.08 9.60
N VAL A 70 7.95 17.07 10.93
CA VAL A 70 8.94 16.30 11.69
C VAL A 70 8.23 15.27 12.57
N CYS A 71 8.67 14.02 12.52
CA CYS A 71 8.21 12.93 13.36
C CYS A 71 9.44 12.31 14.05
N PRO A 72 9.44 12.08 15.37
CA PRO A 72 8.32 12.11 16.29
C PRO A 72 7.82 13.53 16.63
N LEU A 73 6.60 13.62 17.19
CA LEU A 73 5.97 14.88 17.59
C LEU A 73 6.78 15.61 18.68
N SER A 74 7.35 14.87 19.64
CA SER A 74 8.17 15.40 20.72
C SER A 74 9.65 15.05 20.52
N LYS A 75 10.53 16.01 20.85
CA LYS A 75 11.98 15.94 20.56
C LYS A 75 12.71 14.85 21.35
N HIS A 76 12.14 14.38 22.46
CA HIS A 76 12.81 13.55 23.46
C HIS A 76 13.10 12.10 23.02
N HIS A 77 12.53 11.62 21.91
CA HIS A 77 12.47 10.18 21.58
C HIS A 77 13.55 9.63 20.63
N ALA A 78 14.66 10.34 20.49
CA ALA A 78 15.78 9.88 19.66
C ALA A 78 16.98 9.53 20.58
N PRO A 79 17.23 8.24 20.86
CA PRO A 79 18.36 7.84 21.69
C PRO A 79 19.68 8.28 21.06
N GLU A 80 20.55 8.89 21.88
CA GLU A 80 21.95 9.11 21.52
C GLU A 80 22.66 7.77 21.52
N VAL A 81 23.23 7.40 20.36
CA VAL A 81 24.03 6.18 20.25
C VAL A 81 25.44 6.55 19.87
N ASP A 82 26.40 6.06 20.66
CA ASP A 82 27.81 6.11 20.29
C ASP A 82 28.12 5.04 19.23
N TRP A 83 27.55 5.23 18.04
CA TRP A 83 27.71 4.30 16.92
C TRP A 83 29.17 4.21 16.43
N LYS A 84 30.02 5.17 16.80
CA LYS A 84 31.43 5.24 16.38
C LYS A 84 32.27 4.14 17.03
N SER A 85 32.00 3.81 18.28
CA SER A 85 32.71 2.75 19.02
C SER A 85 32.18 1.35 18.73
N MET A 86 30.97 1.24 18.17
CA MET A 86 30.31 -0.05 17.91
C MET A 86 30.72 -0.67 16.57
N SER A 87 30.94 -1.98 16.55
CA SER A 87 30.95 -2.79 15.33
C SER A 87 29.56 -2.79 14.65
N ASN A 88 29.48 -3.18 13.38
CA ASN A 88 28.19 -3.26 12.68
C ASN A 88 27.23 -4.25 13.34
N ARG A 89 27.76 -5.35 13.89
CA ARG A 89 27.00 -6.36 14.62
C ARG A 89 26.47 -5.81 15.94
N GLU A 90 27.30 -5.11 16.72
CA GLU A 90 26.88 -4.48 17.97
C GLU A 90 25.82 -3.41 17.68
N LEU A 91 26.01 -2.58 16.67
CA LEU A 91 25.04 -1.56 16.27
C LEU A 91 23.71 -2.18 15.83
N ALA A 92 23.74 -3.22 14.99
CA ALA A 92 22.53 -3.92 14.52
C ALA A 92 21.74 -4.64 15.63
N ASN A 93 22.39 -4.95 16.76
CA ASN A 93 21.76 -5.57 17.94
C ASN A 93 21.57 -4.59 19.10
N SER A 94 21.98 -3.33 18.95
CA SER A 94 21.94 -2.35 20.01
C SER A 94 20.50 -2.05 20.43
N LYS A 95 20.27 -2.00 21.74
CA LYS A 95 19.00 -1.54 22.32
C LYS A 95 18.86 -0.02 22.24
N ASP A 96 19.97 0.68 22.04
CA ASP A 96 20.02 2.13 21.91
C ASP A 96 19.69 2.58 20.48
N MET A 97 19.67 1.67 19.50
CA MET A 97 18.97 1.92 18.23
C MET A 97 17.45 2.02 18.44
N TYR A 98 16.69 2.39 17.42
CA TYR A 98 15.23 2.43 17.54
C TYR A 98 14.66 1.07 17.92
N THR A 99 14.11 1.00 19.12
CA THR A 99 13.34 -0.15 19.59
C THR A 99 12.11 -0.33 18.69
N LYS A 100 11.57 -1.56 18.70
CA LYS A 100 10.41 -1.90 17.88
C LYS A 100 9.20 -1.06 18.29
N GLU A 101 9.10 -0.76 19.58
CA GLU A 101 8.04 -0.01 20.23
C GLU A 101 8.03 1.46 19.78
N PHE A 102 9.17 2.17 19.85
CA PHE A 102 9.25 3.56 19.36
C PHE A 102 9.06 3.65 17.84
N SER A 103 9.62 2.72 17.09
CA SER A 103 9.46 2.70 15.63
C SER A 103 8.00 2.47 15.22
N GLU A 104 7.26 1.63 15.96
CA GLU A 104 5.82 1.44 15.78
C GLU A 104 5.00 2.67 16.19
N LEU A 105 5.39 3.38 17.27
CA LEU A 105 4.78 4.64 17.66
C LEU A 105 4.98 5.74 16.60
N MET A 106 6.20 5.91 16.08
CA MET A 106 6.50 6.87 15.00
C MET A 106 5.74 6.55 13.72
N PHE A 107 5.52 5.27 13.40
CA PHE A 107 4.60 4.89 12.33
C PHE A 107 3.20 5.46 12.58
N ASN A 108 2.65 5.29 13.78
CA ASN A 108 1.34 5.82 14.11
C ASN A 108 1.28 7.36 14.15
N GLN A 109 2.34 8.03 14.58
CA GLN A 109 2.45 9.48 14.52
C GLN A 109 2.44 9.98 13.06
N ARG A 110 3.13 9.30 12.13
CA ARG A 110 3.04 9.62 10.69
C ARG A 110 1.64 9.40 10.12
N VAL A 111 0.88 8.43 10.63
CA VAL A 111 -0.55 8.27 10.29
C VAL A 111 -1.38 9.43 10.89
N LEU A 112 -1.09 9.86 12.12
CA LEU A 112 -1.74 11.02 12.74
C LEU A 112 -1.48 12.31 11.95
N PHE A 113 -0.30 12.48 11.37
CA PHE A 113 0.00 13.61 10.48
C PHE A 113 -0.92 13.68 9.25
N ALA A 114 -1.51 12.57 8.80
CA ALA A 114 -2.53 12.60 7.75
C ALA A 114 -3.88 13.16 8.24
N ALA A 115 -4.21 12.99 9.52
CA ALA A 115 -5.38 13.65 10.12
C ALA A 115 -5.14 15.14 10.39
N LEU A 116 -3.90 15.52 10.70
CA LEU A 116 -3.49 16.91 10.92
C LEU A 116 -3.36 17.73 9.63
N ASP A 117 -3.25 17.08 8.46
CA ASP A 117 -3.03 17.78 7.19
C ASP A 117 -4.34 18.35 6.62
N PRO A 118 -4.49 19.68 6.51
CA PRO A 118 -5.69 20.30 5.95
C PRO A 118 -5.90 20.03 4.45
N LYS A 119 -4.87 19.52 3.72
CA LYS A 119 -5.01 19.10 2.32
C LYS A 119 -5.72 17.76 2.16
N VAL A 120 -5.84 16.99 3.24
CA VAL A 120 -6.61 15.74 3.26
C VAL A 120 -8.09 16.10 3.47
N PRO A 121 -9.04 15.53 2.70
CA PRO A 121 -10.45 15.83 2.87
C PRO A 121 -10.94 15.59 4.31
N LEU A 122 -11.87 16.41 4.79
CA LEU A 122 -12.28 16.43 6.20
C LEU A 122 -12.70 15.05 6.75
N LEU A 123 -13.54 14.31 6.03
CA LEU A 123 -13.99 13.00 6.49
C LEU A 123 -12.89 11.94 6.40
N GLU A 124 -11.89 12.14 5.53
CA GLU A 124 -10.67 11.33 5.49
C GLU A 124 -9.75 11.63 6.66
N ARG A 125 -9.62 12.90 7.08
CA ARG A 125 -8.89 13.28 8.29
C ARG A 125 -9.51 12.64 9.53
N PHE A 126 -10.84 12.68 9.65
CA PHE A 126 -11.57 11.97 10.71
C PHE A 126 -11.37 10.44 10.65
N LYS A 127 -11.34 9.87 9.43
CA LYS A 127 -11.00 8.45 9.22
C LYS A 127 -9.60 8.14 9.74
N PHE A 128 -8.60 8.96 9.44
CA PHE A 128 -7.23 8.79 9.94
C PHE A 128 -7.15 8.88 11.46
N CYS A 129 -7.86 9.80 12.13
CA CYS A 129 -7.98 9.80 13.59
C CYS A 129 -8.54 8.48 14.13
N CYS A 130 -9.58 7.93 13.50
CA CYS A 130 -10.14 6.63 13.88
C CYS A 130 -9.14 5.48 13.64
N ILE A 131 -8.34 5.54 12.56
CA ILE A 131 -7.28 4.56 12.26
C ILE A 131 -6.19 4.60 13.33
N VAL A 132 -5.73 5.79 13.74
CA VAL A 132 -4.71 5.92 14.80
C VAL A 132 -5.23 5.32 16.11
N SER A 133 -6.49 5.61 16.48
CA SER A 133 -7.13 4.99 17.65
C SER A 133 -7.15 3.46 17.55
N SER A 134 -7.54 2.91 16.39
CA SER A 134 -7.54 1.46 16.16
C SER A 134 -6.14 0.84 16.21
N ASN A 135 -5.12 1.52 15.68
CA ASN A 135 -3.75 1.03 15.73
C ASN A 135 -3.22 1.06 17.17
N MET A 136 -3.54 2.10 17.94
CA MET A 136 -3.17 2.19 19.35
C MET A 136 -3.79 1.06 20.17
N ASP A 137 -5.05 0.69 19.91
CA ASP A 137 -5.65 -0.51 20.51
C ASP A 137 -4.79 -1.76 20.27
N GLU A 138 -4.32 -1.96 19.03
CA GLU A 138 -3.48 -3.11 18.68
C GLU A 138 -2.10 -3.07 19.36
N VAL A 139 -1.47 -1.89 19.41
CA VAL A 139 -0.17 -1.68 20.06
C VAL A 139 -0.26 -2.03 21.56
N TYR A 140 -1.30 -1.57 22.25
CA TYR A 140 -1.51 -1.90 23.66
C TYR A 140 -1.84 -3.38 23.87
N ALA A 141 -2.76 -3.92 23.05
CA ALA A 141 -3.22 -5.28 23.20
C ALA A 141 -2.15 -6.34 22.83
N LYS A 142 -1.17 -6.01 21.99
CA LYS A 142 -0.16 -6.97 21.52
C LYS A 142 1.27 -6.64 21.88
N ARG A 143 1.66 -5.37 21.92
CA ARG A 143 3.08 -4.99 22.04
C ARG A 143 3.38 -4.57 23.47
N LEU A 144 2.77 -3.49 23.93
CA LEU A 144 2.99 -2.94 25.26
C LEU A 144 2.50 -3.91 26.34
N GLY A 145 1.42 -4.65 26.09
CA GLY A 145 0.96 -5.71 26.99
C GLY A 145 1.92 -6.88 27.20
N ASN A 146 3.01 -7.01 26.42
CA ASN A 146 4.03 -8.03 26.61
C ASN A 146 5.27 -7.52 27.37
N ILE A 147 5.32 -6.23 27.70
CA ILE A 147 6.35 -5.73 28.59
C ILE A 147 6.07 -6.37 29.96
N PRO A 148 7.02 -7.12 30.56
CA PRO A 148 6.81 -7.79 31.83
C PRO A 148 6.37 -6.77 32.90
N LYS A 149 5.21 -6.97 33.50
CA LYS A 149 4.71 -6.12 34.58
C LYS A 149 5.19 -6.57 35.97
N PHE A 150 5.72 -7.77 36.06
CA PHE A 150 6.16 -8.44 37.28
C PHE A 150 7.59 -8.96 37.09
N ASP A 151 8.32 -9.16 38.18
CA ASP A 151 9.69 -9.70 38.15
C ASP A 151 9.69 -11.20 37.80
N GLU A 152 10.74 -11.66 37.11
CA GLU A 152 10.86 -13.04 36.62
C GLU A 152 10.93 -14.07 37.77
N GLU A 153 11.39 -13.68 38.96
CA GLU A 153 11.51 -14.55 40.14
C GLU A 153 10.15 -14.90 40.80
N ASP A 154 9.06 -14.21 40.44
CA ASP A 154 7.68 -14.52 40.88
C ASP A 154 6.94 -15.46 39.90
N GLU A 155 7.61 -15.98 38.84
CA GLU A 155 6.98 -16.78 37.78
C GLU A 155 6.45 -18.16 38.22
N GLU A 156 6.93 -18.72 39.33
CA GLU A 156 6.47 -20.03 39.84
C GLU A 156 5.09 -19.96 40.53
N ASP A 157 4.58 -18.77 40.86
CA ASP A 157 3.37 -18.57 41.67
C ASP A 157 2.18 -17.96 40.88
N ARG A 158 2.23 -18.02 39.53
CA ARG A 158 1.25 -17.38 38.61
C ARG A 158 -0.21 -17.78 38.82
N ASN A 159 -0.48 -18.90 39.49
CA ASN A 159 -1.84 -19.37 39.76
C ASN A 159 -2.43 -18.89 41.10
N LYS A 160 -1.69 -18.18 41.96
CA LYS A 160 -2.14 -17.93 43.34
C LYS A 160 -2.22 -16.49 43.80
N ASN A 161 -1.51 -15.52 43.19
CA ASN A 161 -1.65 -14.12 43.62
C ASN A 161 -1.19 -13.12 42.56
N TYR A 162 -2.11 -12.65 41.71
CA TYR A 162 -1.93 -11.40 40.94
C TYR A 162 -1.82 -10.14 41.82
N LYS A 163 -1.81 -10.30 43.16
CA LYS A 163 -1.73 -9.22 44.17
C LYS A 163 -0.30 -8.85 44.58
N LYS A 164 0.74 -9.53 44.07
CA LYS A 164 2.15 -9.16 44.28
C LYS A 164 2.63 -8.22 43.17
N LEU A 165 3.56 -7.32 43.55
CA LEU A 165 3.66 -5.94 43.08
C LEU A 165 4.05 -5.78 41.60
N ILE A 166 3.48 -4.75 40.97
CA ILE A 166 3.99 -4.21 39.69
C ILE A 166 5.44 -3.77 39.91
N ARG A 167 6.37 -4.26 39.09
CA ARG A 167 7.78 -3.85 39.20
C ARG A 167 7.96 -2.38 38.79
N PRO A 168 8.98 -1.68 39.29
CA PRO A 168 9.34 -0.36 38.79
C PRO A 168 9.58 -0.38 37.27
N LYS A 169 9.13 0.67 36.58
CA LYS A 169 9.40 0.85 35.15
C LYS A 169 10.86 1.21 34.93
N THR A 170 11.39 0.79 33.80
CA THR A 170 12.68 1.27 33.32
C THR A 170 12.52 2.69 32.74
N GLY A 171 13.59 3.48 32.68
CA GLY A 171 13.52 4.83 32.08
C GLY A 171 13.01 4.80 30.62
N PHE A 172 13.32 3.74 29.88
CA PHE A 172 12.77 3.51 28.54
C PHE A 172 11.24 3.36 28.53
N GLU A 173 10.68 2.62 29.49
CA GLU A 173 9.24 2.39 29.59
C GLU A 173 8.49 3.66 29.98
N GLU A 174 9.07 4.50 30.84
CA GLU A 174 8.53 5.81 31.20
C GLU A 174 8.54 6.76 30.01
N GLU A 175 9.65 6.82 29.28
CA GLU A 175 9.79 7.66 28.08
C GLU A 175 8.80 7.25 26.99
N LEU A 176 8.65 5.95 26.75
CA LEU A 176 7.68 5.40 25.80
C LEU A 176 6.25 5.75 26.21
N ALA A 177 5.91 5.66 27.50
CA ALA A 177 4.58 6.02 27.98
C ALA A 177 4.29 7.52 27.78
N SER A 178 5.27 8.39 28.04
CA SER A 178 5.16 9.83 27.76
C SER A 178 4.93 10.09 26.26
N ALA A 179 5.70 9.43 25.39
CA ALA A 179 5.57 9.56 23.94
C ALA A 179 4.17 9.17 23.42
N VAL A 180 3.59 8.12 24.03
CA VAL A 180 2.24 7.67 23.71
C VAL A 180 1.21 8.68 24.21
N SER A 181 1.38 9.23 25.42
CA SER A 181 0.51 10.31 25.94
C SER A 181 0.49 11.50 24.99
N ASP A 182 1.67 12.00 24.58
CA ASP A 182 1.79 13.12 23.63
C ASP A 182 1.03 12.84 22.33
N THR A 183 1.07 11.60 21.85
CA THR A 183 0.38 11.18 20.63
C THR A 183 -1.14 11.16 20.81
N VAL A 184 -1.62 10.69 21.97
CA VAL A 184 -3.05 10.68 22.30
C VAL A 184 -3.56 12.10 22.49
N ASP A 185 -2.80 12.96 23.16
CA ASP A 185 -3.16 14.38 23.37
C ASP A 185 -3.25 15.12 22.04
N ALA A 186 -2.27 14.95 21.14
CA ALA A 186 -2.30 15.54 19.80
C ALA A 186 -3.50 15.02 18.96
N LEU A 187 -3.88 13.75 19.12
CA LEU A 187 -5.05 13.18 18.46
C LEU A 187 -6.35 13.83 18.94
N TYR A 188 -6.53 13.96 20.26
CA TYR A 188 -7.75 14.57 20.81
C TYR A 188 -7.80 16.08 20.61
N ASP A 189 -6.66 16.77 20.62
CA ASP A 189 -6.59 18.18 20.25
C ASP A 189 -7.10 18.37 18.81
N CYS A 190 -6.53 17.63 17.83
CA CYS A 190 -6.99 17.67 16.44
C CYS A 190 -8.50 17.37 16.31
N LEU A 191 -8.98 16.34 17.01
CA LEU A 191 -10.39 15.96 17.00
C LEU A 191 -11.30 17.09 17.51
N LEU A 192 -10.96 17.68 18.66
CA LEU A 192 -11.82 18.62 19.38
C LEU A 192 -11.73 20.05 18.82
N THR A 193 -10.55 20.50 18.43
CA THR A 193 -10.31 21.89 18.02
C THR A 193 -10.50 22.10 16.52
N GLN A 194 -10.41 21.04 15.70
CA GLN A 194 -10.50 21.14 14.24
C GLN A 194 -11.61 20.27 13.66
N LEU A 195 -11.56 18.94 13.86
CA LEU A 195 -12.40 18.02 13.10
C LEU A 195 -13.89 18.12 13.48
N LEU A 196 -14.22 18.01 14.76
CA LEU A 196 -15.62 18.09 15.20
C LEU A 196 -16.28 19.46 14.90
N PRO A 197 -15.60 20.62 15.10
CA PRO A 197 -16.12 21.90 14.66
C PRO A 197 -16.39 21.97 13.15
N GLN A 198 -15.43 21.57 12.31
CA GLN A 198 -15.59 21.58 10.85
C GLN A 198 -16.69 20.61 10.39
N MET A 199 -16.81 19.43 11.01
CA MET A 199 -17.89 18.50 10.71
C MET A 199 -19.26 19.08 11.08
N LYS A 200 -19.33 19.82 12.20
CA LYS A 200 -20.55 20.49 12.63
C LYS A 200 -20.99 21.60 11.67
N GLU A 201 -20.06 22.33 11.05
CA GLU A 201 -20.38 23.32 10.00
C GLU A 201 -21.09 22.67 8.79
N LEU A 202 -20.78 21.40 8.51
CA LEU A 202 -21.48 20.57 7.52
C LEU A 202 -22.76 19.92 8.05
N GLY A 203 -23.16 20.22 9.29
CA GLY A 203 -24.30 19.58 9.97
C GLY A 203 -24.02 18.16 10.49
N VAL A 204 -22.80 17.63 10.31
CA VAL A 204 -22.41 16.31 10.84
C VAL A 204 -22.07 16.44 12.33
N GLU A 205 -22.91 15.90 13.20
CA GLU A 205 -22.76 16.03 14.65
C GLU A 205 -22.84 14.69 15.39
N ILE A 206 -21.94 14.53 16.36
CA ILE A 206 -22.06 13.47 17.39
C ILE A 206 -22.72 14.09 18.62
N LEU A 207 -23.98 13.77 18.83
CA LEU A 207 -24.83 14.32 19.89
C LEU A 207 -24.70 13.51 21.18
N THR A 208 -24.88 14.21 22.30
CA THR A 208 -25.11 13.61 23.61
C THR A 208 -26.60 13.62 23.93
N ARG A 209 -27.02 12.81 24.91
CA ARG A 209 -28.44 12.75 25.34
C ARG A 209 -29.04 14.12 25.70
N LYS A 210 -28.20 15.05 26.18
CA LYS A 210 -28.61 16.42 26.55
C LYS A 210 -29.05 17.27 25.36
N LYS A 211 -28.61 16.94 24.14
CA LYS A 211 -28.92 17.67 22.90
C LYS A 211 -30.04 17.03 22.07
N LEU A 212 -30.65 15.94 22.56
CA LEU A 212 -31.76 15.30 21.86
C LEU A 212 -33.02 16.14 21.94
N ASN A 213 -33.68 16.37 20.80
CA ASN A 213 -35.04 16.89 20.79
C ASN A 213 -36.06 15.83 21.23
N ALA A 214 -37.30 16.23 21.47
CA ALA A 214 -38.35 15.33 21.96
C ALA A 214 -38.64 14.15 21.02
N GLN A 215 -38.57 14.33 19.71
CA GLN A 215 -38.78 13.25 18.75
C GLN A 215 -37.62 12.26 18.75
N GLN A 216 -36.38 12.75 18.70
CA GLN A 216 -35.18 11.94 18.75
C GLN A 216 -35.12 11.13 20.04
N ARG A 217 -35.44 11.73 21.19
CA ARG A 217 -35.52 11.05 22.49
C ARG A 217 -36.53 9.89 22.48
N ARG A 218 -37.73 10.10 21.89
CA ARG A 218 -38.73 9.04 21.70
C ARG A 218 -38.18 7.91 20.82
N ASN A 219 -37.58 8.23 19.68
CA ASN A 219 -37.01 7.25 18.75
C ASN A 219 -35.89 6.44 19.40
N VAL A 220 -34.99 7.10 20.12
CA VAL A 220 -33.89 6.49 20.87
C VAL A 220 -34.42 5.57 21.97
N THR A 221 -35.49 5.96 22.68
CA THR A 221 -36.15 5.11 23.68
C THR A 221 -36.71 3.82 23.06
N VAL A 222 -37.37 3.92 21.89
CA VAL A 222 -37.88 2.75 21.15
C VAL A 222 -36.74 1.85 20.71
N TYR A 223 -35.67 2.44 20.16
CA TYR A 223 -34.46 1.71 19.79
C TYR A 223 -33.86 0.98 20.98
N PHE A 224 -33.72 1.66 22.12
CA PHE A 224 -33.21 1.11 23.36
C PHE A 224 -34.01 -0.13 23.80
N LYS A 225 -35.34 0.00 23.93
CA LYS A 225 -36.22 -1.12 24.34
C LYS A 225 -36.13 -2.32 23.41
N LYS A 226 -35.99 -2.10 22.10
CA LYS A 226 -36.01 -3.16 21.08
C LYS A 226 -34.64 -3.83 20.86
N LYS A 227 -33.55 -3.06 20.97
CA LYS A 227 -32.21 -3.49 20.50
C LYS A 227 -31.15 -3.55 21.60
N ILE A 228 -31.29 -2.77 22.67
CA ILE A 228 -30.26 -2.63 23.71
C ILE A 228 -30.69 -3.29 25.02
N LEU A 229 -31.87 -2.94 25.53
CA LEU A 229 -32.37 -3.41 26.82
C LEU A 229 -32.37 -4.94 26.96
N PRO A 230 -32.79 -5.75 25.95
CA PRO A 230 -32.81 -7.21 26.09
C PRO A 230 -31.44 -7.88 26.30
N ILE A 231 -30.35 -7.16 26.02
CA ILE A 231 -28.96 -7.66 26.12
C ILE A 231 -28.11 -6.84 27.08
N LEU A 232 -28.75 -5.96 27.87
CA LEU A 232 -28.09 -5.13 28.87
C LEU A 232 -28.26 -5.77 30.25
N THR A 233 -27.14 -6.03 30.94
CA THR A 233 -27.16 -6.63 32.28
C THR A 233 -26.38 -5.73 33.25
N PRO A 234 -27.01 -5.21 34.30
CA PRO A 234 -26.31 -4.47 35.36
C PRO A 234 -25.48 -5.42 36.22
N LEU A 235 -24.24 -5.04 36.51
CA LEU A 235 -23.29 -5.79 37.33
C LEU A 235 -23.09 -5.03 38.65
N SER A 236 -23.65 -5.54 39.74
CA SER A 236 -23.44 -4.97 41.08
C SER A 236 -22.09 -5.40 41.62
N VAL A 237 -21.43 -4.54 42.40
CA VAL A 237 -20.18 -4.88 43.11
C VAL A 237 -20.39 -4.65 44.60
N ASP A 238 -20.38 -5.72 45.38
CA ASP A 238 -20.59 -5.74 46.83
C ASP A 238 -19.95 -7.00 47.45
N GLN A 239 -20.18 -7.26 48.75
CA GLN A 239 -19.58 -8.42 49.44
C GLN A 239 -19.99 -9.78 48.84
N THR A 240 -21.15 -9.84 48.18
CA THR A 240 -21.69 -11.04 47.53
C THR A 240 -21.46 -11.08 46.03
N HIS A 241 -21.06 -9.95 45.42
CA HIS A 241 -20.80 -9.80 44.00
C HIS A 241 -19.39 -9.24 43.76
N PRO A 242 -18.40 -10.09 43.41
CA PRO A 242 -17.03 -9.65 43.16
C PRO A 242 -16.94 -8.73 41.93
N PHE A 243 -15.84 -7.98 41.83
CA PHE A 243 -15.60 -7.10 40.69
C PHE A 243 -15.66 -7.88 39.36
N PRO A 244 -16.42 -7.41 38.35
CA PRO A 244 -16.69 -8.20 37.16
C PRO A 244 -15.46 -8.29 36.23
N LEU A 245 -15.37 -9.40 35.49
CA LEU A 245 -14.36 -9.55 34.44
C LEU A 245 -14.69 -8.65 33.23
N LEU A 246 -14.00 -7.51 33.15
CA LEU A 246 -14.15 -6.56 32.05
C LEU A 246 -13.48 -7.07 30.78
N GLN A 247 -14.24 -7.29 29.71
CA GLN A 247 -13.75 -7.67 28.37
C GLN A 247 -12.90 -6.58 27.70
N SER A 248 -11.86 -7.00 26.98
CA SER A 248 -10.99 -6.10 26.18
C SER A 248 -11.79 -5.32 25.12
N HIS A 249 -11.40 -4.06 24.90
CA HIS A 249 -12.05 -3.06 24.05
C HIS A 249 -13.52 -2.77 24.41
N GLY A 250 -14.03 -3.35 25.50
CA GLY A 250 -15.38 -3.11 25.99
C GLY A 250 -15.49 -1.72 26.62
N ILE A 251 -16.61 -1.07 26.36
CA ILE A 251 -16.98 0.20 26.99
C ILE A 251 -17.95 -0.13 28.12
N TYR A 252 -17.71 0.50 29.26
CA TYR A 252 -18.45 0.29 30.49
C TYR A 252 -18.92 1.62 31.05
N LEU A 253 -20.02 1.59 31.78
CA LEU A 253 -20.55 2.70 32.55
C LEU A 253 -20.42 2.36 34.03
N ALA A 254 -19.68 3.15 34.80
CA ALA A 254 -19.69 3.10 36.25
C ALA A 254 -20.79 4.04 36.76
N VAL A 255 -21.84 3.48 37.35
CA VAL A 255 -23.06 4.21 37.75
C VAL A 255 -23.22 4.20 39.26
N VAL A 256 -23.53 5.37 39.83
CA VAL A 256 -23.93 5.55 41.23
C VAL A 256 -25.45 5.65 41.29
N LEU A 257 -26.06 4.70 42.00
CA LEU A 257 -27.49 4.66 42.26
C LEU A 257 -27.76 5.02 43.71
N LEU A 258 -28.83 5.77 43.96
CA LEU A 258 -29.39 6.01 45.29
C LEU A 258 -30.68 5.20 45.42
N ASN A 259 -30.81 4.44 46.50
CA ASN A 259 -32.10 3.89 46.90
C ASN A 259 -32.86 4.99 47.68
N PRO A 260 -33.98 5.50 47.15
CA PRO A 260 -34.74 6.59 47.78
C PRO A 260 -35.43 6.17 49.09
N GLU A 261 -35.65 4.87 49.32
CA GLU A 261 -36.29 4.36 50.54
C GLU A 261 -35.30 4.21 51.69
N THR A 262 -34.04 3.90 51.41
CA THR A 262 -33.03 3.63 52.45
C THR A 262 -31.93 4.68 52.54
N ASP A 263 -31.92 5.66 51.63
CA ASP A 263 -30.86 6.67 51.45
C ASP A 263 -29.44 6.07 51.29
N LYS A 264 -29.37 4.82 50.77
CA LYS A 264 -28.09 4.12 50.56
C LYS A 264 -27.68 4.21 49.11
N THR A 265 -26.41 4.51 48.88
CA THR A 265 -25.82 4.50 47.54
C THR A 265 -25.29 3.11 47.18
N ARG A 266 -25.36 2.77 45.89
CA ARG A 266 -24.80 1.54 45.32
C ARG A 266 -24.03 1.84 44.05
N ARG A 267 -22.98 1.08 43.80
CA ARG A 267 -22.19 1.13 42.56
C ARG A 267 -22.60 -0.02 41.66
N VAL A 268 -22.89 0.31 40.42
CA VAL A 268 -23.27 -0.66 39.39
C VAL A 268 -22.44 -0.39 38.14
N TYR A 269 -21.95 -1.45 37.53
CA TYR A 269 -21.23 -1.39 36.27
C TYR A 269 -22.12 -1.95 35.16
N LEU A 270 -22.20 -1.24 34.04
CA LEU A 270 -22.92 -1.73 32.87
C LEU A 270 -21.97 -1.84 31.70
N ARG A 271 -21.91 -3.01 31.07
CA ARG A 271 -21.25 -3.14 29.78
C ARG A 271 -22.14 -2.56 28.71
N VAL A 272 -21.63 -1.60 27.95
CA VAL A 272 -22.32 -1.08 26.77
C VAL A 272 -22.39 -2.21 25.73
N PRO A 273 -23.59 -2.62 25.28
CA PRO A 273 -23.71 -3.73 24.36
C PRO A 273 -23.00 -3.42 23.03
N PRO A 274 -22.24 -4.37 22.44
CA PRO A 274 -21.42 -4.13 21.26
C PRO A 274 -22.25 -4.16 19.96
N VAL A 275 -23.36 -3.42 19.91
CA VAL A 275 -24.20 -3.29 18.71
C VAL A 275 -23.43 -2.47 17.66
N LYS A 276 -23.48 -2.90 16.39
CA LYS A 276 -22.83 -2.22 15.26
C LYS A 276 -23.88 -1.64 14.29
N PRO A 277 -23.69 -0.41 13.78
CA PRO A 277 -22.63 0.55 14.16
C PRO A 277 -22.86 1.11 15.59
N ARG A 278 -21.78 1.49 16.29
CA ARG A 278 -21.87 2.09 17.63
C ARG A 278 -22.39 3.52 17.59
N ALA A 279 -22.08 4.26 16.53
CA ALA A 279 -22.66 5.56 16.24
C ALA A 279 -24.02 5.35 15.55
N VAL A 280 -25.11 5.46 16.30
CA VAL A 280 -26.48 5.27 15.79
C VAL A 280 -26.95 6.56 15.13
N LYS A 281 -27.44 6.46 13.88
CA LYS A 281 -28.04 7.60 13.17
C LYS A 281 -29.33 8.06 13.85
N LEU A 282 -29.52 9.37 13.97
CA LEU A 282 -30.70 10.02 14.54
C LEU A 282 -31.64 10.64 13.50
N ASP A 283 -31.16 10.77 12.27
CA ASP A 283 -31.90 11.27 11.13
C ASP A 283 -31.68 10.37 9.91
N ASP A 284 -32.56 10.49 8.92
CA ASP A 284 -32.51 9.71 7.69
C ASP A 284 -31.36 10.17 6.77
N GLU A 285 -30.98 11.44 6.88
CA GLU A 285 -29.90 12.08 6.12
C GLU A 285 -28.49 11.57 6.54
N GLY A 286 -28.36 11.00 7.75
CA GLY A 286 -27.08 10.52 8.27
C GLY A 286 -26.15 11.65 8.66
N LEU A 287 -26.68 12.72 9.24
CA LEU A 287 -25.94 13.88 9.71
C LEU A 287 -25.76 13.85 11.23
N LYS A 288 -26.78 13.43 11.97
CA LYS A 288 -26.71 13.37 13.45
C LYS A 288 -26.54 11.93 13.93
N TYR A 289 -25.60 11.75 14.83
CA TYR A 289 -25.25 10.47 15.41
C TYR A 289 -25.34 10.54 16.94
N ILE A 290 -25.71 9.44 17.59
CA ILE A 290 -25.60 9.28 19.04
C ILE A 290 -24.84 7.98 19.37
N PRO A 291 -23.86 8.02 20.28
CA PRO A 291 -23.22 6.80 20.77
C PRO A 291 -24.20 5.93 21.58
N ILE A 292 -24.06 4.60 21.49
CA ILE A 292 -24.91 3.66 22.27
C ILE A 292 -24.86 3.94 23.77
N GLU A 293 -23.70 4.28 24.32
CA GLU A 293 -23.57 4.59 25.73
C GLU A 293 -24.43 5.80 26.16
N GLU A 294 -24.60 6.80 25.30
CA GLU A 294 -25.49 7.94 25.56
C GLU A 294 -26.97 7.53 25.49
N ILE A 295 -27.32 6.57 24.62
CA ILE A 295 -28.66 5.96 24.58
C ILE A 295 -28.96 5.21 25.89
N VAL A 296 -28.00 4.42 26.38
CA VAL A 296 -28.12 3.70 27.65
C VAL A 296 -28.32 4.70 28.80
N LEU A 297 -27.47 5.73 28.87
CA LEU A 297 -27.55 6.77 29.89
C LEU A 297 -28.89 7.53 29.90
N ASP A 298 -29.48 7.80 28.73
CA ASP A 298 -30.78 8.46 28.62
C ASP A 298 -31.96 7.60 29.10
N ASN A 299 -31.78 6.28 29.11
CA ASN A 299 -32.82 5.29 29.42
C ASN A 299 -32.53 4.46 30.69
N MET A 300 -31.59 4.92 31.52
CA MET A 300 -31.16 4.17 32.72
C MET A 300 -32.30 3.89 33.70
N ASN A 301 -33.30 4.75 33.77
CA ASN A 301 -34.49 4.56 34.58
C ASN A 301 -35.26 3.27 34.26
N LEU A 302 -35.16 2.75 33.04
CA LEU A 302 -35.76 1.47 32.63
C LEU A 302 -34.94 0.25 33.08
N VAL A 303 -33.68 0.46 33.45
CA VAL A 303 -32.75 -0.59 33.91
C VAL A 303 -32.71 -0.63 35.43
N THR A 304 -32.80 0.54 36.06
CA THR A 304 -32.67 0.72 37.51
C THR A 304 -33.98 1.20 38.11
N GLU A 305 -35.06 0.48 37.82
CA GLU A 305 -36.40 0.80 38.32
C GLU A 305 -36.39 0.89 39.86
N GLY A 306 -37.07 1.91 40.40
CA GLY A 306 -37.08 2.20 41.84
C GLY A 306 -35.80 2.84 42.40
N MET A 307 -34.74 3.03 41.59
CA MET A 307 -33.48 3.65 42.01
C MET A 307 -33.29 5.01 41.31
N GLN A 308 -32.66 5.96 41.99
CA GLN A 308 -32.27 7.24 41.40
C GLN A 308 -30.83 7.18 40.89
N VAL A 309 -30.63 7.48 39.61
CA VAL A 309 -29.28 7.62 39.02
C VAL A 309 -28.69 8.95 39.44
N LEU A 310 -27.63 8.93 40.24
CA LEU A 310 -26.92 10.14 40.65
C LEU A 310 -25.88 10.57 39.63
N LYS A 311 -25.00 9.64 39.25
CA LYS A 311 -23.81 9.88 38.44
C LYS A 311 -23.50 8.66 37.58
N ALA A 312 -22.89 8.88 36.42
CA ALA A 312 -22.47 7.80 35.53
C ALA A 312 -21.23 8.21 34.73
N TYR A 313 -20.24 7.32 34.68
CA TYR A 313 -18.92 7.59 34.10
C TYR A 313 -18.54 6.52 33.08
N PRO A 314 -18.40 6.86 31.79
CA PRO A 314 -17.92 5.91 30.79
C PRO A 314 -16.43 5.65 30.95
N PHE A 315 -16.03 4.41 30.73
CA PHE A 315 -14.63 4.01 30.68
C PHE A 315 -14.43 2.80 29.77
N ARG A 316 -13.20 2.56 29.34
CA ARG A 316 -12.85 1.50 28.40
C ARG A 316 -11.57 0.80 28.83
N VAL A 317 -11.56 -0.53 28.70
CA VAL A 317 -10.43 -1.37 29.10
C VAL A 317 -9.85 -2.08 27.89
N THR A 318 -8.52 -2.09 27.77
CA THR A 318 -7.78 -2.93 26.82
C THR A 318 -6.98 -3.96 27.61
N ARG A 319 -6.96 -5.21 27.12
CA ARG A 319 -6.20 -6.34 27.69
C ARG A 319 -5.25 -6.92 26.67
N ASN A 320 -4.22 -7.62 27.15
CA ASN A 320 -3.31 -8.37 26.28
C ASN A 320 -4.08 -9.49 25.56
N VAL A 321 -3.98 -9.55 24.22
CA VAL A 321 -4.70 -10.53 23.38
C VAL A 321 -3.77 -11.50 22.66
N LYS A 322 -2.47 -11.53 22.98
CA LYS A 322 -1.53 -12.44 22.32
C LYS A 322 -1.77 -13.89 22.80
N LEU A 323 -2.02 -14.80 21.85
CA LEU A 323 -1.87 -16.24 22.13
C LEU A 323 -0.39 -16.56 22.15
N VAL A 324 0.07 -17.11 23.26
CA VAL A 324 1.27 -17.93 23.26
C VAL A 324 0.77 -19.36 23.29
N ILE A 325 0.58 -19.93 22.10
CA ILE A 325 0.39 -21.37 21.98
C ILE A 325 1.78 -21.97 22.10
N ASP A 326 2.03 -22.66 23.20
CA ASP A 326 3.26 -23.42 23.38
C ASP A 326 3.15 -24.73 22.60
N ASP A 327 4.00 -24.85 21.59
CA ASP A 327 4.01 -26.02 20.70
C ASP A 327 4.50 -27.29 21.41
N ALA A 328 5.10 -27.17 22.60
CA ALA A 328 5.52 -28.31 23.43
C ALA A 328 4.34 -29.03 24.10
N HIS A 329 3.24 -28.34 24.39
CA HIS A 329 2.06 -28.93 25.04
C HIS A 329 1.11 -29.64 24.07
N PHE A 330 1.43 -29.66 22.77
CA PHE A 330 0.65 -30.40 21.77
C PHE A 330 0.64 -31.90 22.01
N GLY A 331 1.64 -32.43 22.73
CA GLY A 331 1.72 -33.84 23.08
C GLY A 331 0.64 -34.31 24.06
N GLU A 332 -0.08 -33.40 24.73
CA GLU A 332 -1.05 -33.73 25.79
C GLU A 332 -2.53 -33.51 25.40
N SER A 333 -2.82 -32.99 24.20
CA SER A 333 -4.19 -32.74 23.71
C SER A 333 -4.46 -33.44 22.37
N ASP A 334 -5.55 -34.21 22.27
CA ASP A 334 -5.85 -35.02 21.08
C ASP A 334 -6.36 -34.21 19.87
N ASN A 335 -6.67 -32.91 20.01
CA ASN A 335 -7.19 -32.07 18.91
C ASN A 335 -6.77 -30.58 18.99
N LEU A 336 -5.89 -30.16 18.08
CA LEU A 336 -5.42 -28.78 17.93
C LEU A 336 -6.55 -27.74 17.75
N LEU A 337 -7.62 -28.10 17.06
CA LEU A 337 -8.75 -27.17 16.86
C LEU A 337 -9.41 -26.82 18.20
N ASP A 338 -9.52 -27.79 19.09
CA ASP A 338 -10.20 -27.60 20.37
C ASP A 338 -9.28 -26.84 21.34
N PHE A 339 -7.97 -27.12 21.34
CA PHE A 339 -6.98 -26.35 22.08
C PHE A 339 -6.97 -24.86 21.69
N VAL A 340 -6.95 -24.55 20.37
CA VAL A 340 -7.02 -23.15 19.89
C VAL A 340 -8.32 -22.48 20.37
N TRP A 341 -9.42 -23.22 20.38
CA TRP A 341 -10.71 -22.73 20.85
C TRP A 341 -10.70 -22.42 22.35
N GLU A 342 -10.13 -23.29 23.17
CA GLU A 342 -9.98 -23.08 24.63
C GLU A 342 -9.06 -21.89 24.95
N GLU A 343 -7.92 -21.77 24.28
CA GLU A 343 -7.00 -20.66 24.53
C GLU A 343 -7.60 -19.31 24.08
N VAL A 344 -8.45 -19.30 23.04
CA VAL A 344 -9.27 -18.13 22.68
C VAL A 344 -10.22 -17.72 23.82
N HIS A 345 -10.74 -18.68 24.58
CA HIS A 345 -11.56 -18.39 25.77
C HIS A 345 -10.71 -17.90 26.94
N ARG A 346 -9.55 -18.52 27.20
CA ARG A 346 -8.61 -18.10 28.26
C ARG A 346 -8.12 -16.66 28.09
N ARG A 347 -7.93 -16.20 26.85
CA ARG A 347 -7.60 -14.79 26.55
C ARG A 347 -8.57 -13.78 27.15
N ARG A 348 -9.84 -14.12 27.36
CA ARG A 348 -10.83 -13.20 27.93
C ARG A 348 -10.46 -12.74 29.34
N SER A 349 -9.65 -13.51 30.06
CA SER A 349 -9.14 -13.19 31.40
C SER A 349 -7.69 -12.67 31.41
N ALA A 350 -7.09 -12.36 30.25
CA ALA A 350 -5.73 -11.85 30.18
C ALA A 350 -5.56 -10.50 30.91
N PRO A 351 -4.38 -10.17 31.45
CA PRO A 351 -4.16 -8.92 32.20
C PRO A 351 -4.54 -7.66 31.42
N ALA A 352 -5.01 -6.64 32.14
CA ALA A 352 -5.30 -5.33 31.57
C ALA A 352 -3.99 -4.57 31.26
N THR A 353 -4.02 -3.82 30.17
CA THR A 353 -2.86 -3.10 29.62
C THR A 353 -3.14 -1.62 29.42
N ARG A 354 -4.41 -1.21 29.34
CA ARG A 354 -4.79 0.20 29.23
C ARG A 354 -6.17 0.43 29.82
N LEU A 355 -6.34 1.54 30.51
CA LEU A 355 -7.62 2.06 30.98
C LEU A 355 -7.81 3.47 30.42
N GLU A 356 -8.91 3.68 29.69
CA GLU A 356 -9.33 5.00 29.22
C GLU A 356 -10.53 5.46 30.07
N VAL A 357 -10.44 6.64 30.67
CA VAL A 357 -11.49 7.24 31.51
C VAL A 357 -11.77 8.68 31.07
N THR A 358 -12.93 9.21 31.43
CA THR A 358 -13.25 10.63 31.21
C THR A 358 -12.78 11.50 32.38
N LYS A 359 -12.46 12.77 32.10
CA LYS A 359 -11.97 13.74 33.10
C LYS A 359 -12.91 13.97 34.30
N ASP A 360 -14.20 13.72 34.14
CA ASP A 360 -15.21 13.88 35.20
C ASP A 360 -15.30 12.67 36.15
N MET A 361 -14.57 11.58 35.87
CA MET A 361 -14.50 10.42 36.76
C MET A 361 -13.83 10.80 38.10
N PRO A 362 -14.48 10.55 39.26
CA PRO A 362 -13.90 10.84 40.56
C PRO A 362 -12.66 9.97 40.83
N ALA A 363 -11.67 10.53 41.54
CA ALA A 363 -10.44 9.82 41.91
C ALA A 363 -10.73 8.48 42.60
N GLU A 364 -11.72 8.43 43.49
CA GLU A 364 -12.11 7.19 44.17
C GLU A 364 -12.53 6.06 43.20
N PHE A 365 -13.23 6.38 42.10
CA PHE A 365 -13.59 5.41 41.08
C PHE A 365 -12.37 4.96 40.29
N LEU A 366 -11.48 5.91 39.96
CA LEU A 366 -10.27 5.63 39.23
C LEU A 366 -9.34 4.73 40.04
N ASP A 367 -9.10 5.04 41.32
CA ASP A 367 -8.25 4.26 42.22
C ASP A 367 -8.75 2.81 42.36
N LEU A 368 -10.07 2.63 42.46
CA LEU A 368 -10.68 1.31 42.47
C LEU A 368 -10.42 0.55 41.16
N LEU A 369 -10.65 1.18 40.01
CA LEU A 369 -10.42 0.55 38.70
C LEU A 369 -8.95 0.19 38.49
N VAL A 370 -8.03 1.10 38.83
CA VAL A 370 -6.58 0.92 38.73
C VAL A 370 -6.14 -0.26 39.60
N LYS A 371 -6.65 -0.34 40.84
CA LYS A 371 -6.38 -1.44 41.76
C LYS A 371 -6.92 -2.79 41.25
N GLU A 372 -8.19 -2.85 40.85
CA GLU A 372 -8.83 -4.10 40.40
C GLU A 372 -8.28 -4.59 39.06
N LEU A 373 -7.81 -3.69 38.19
CA LEU A 373 -7.20 -4.01 36.91
C LEU A 373 -5.69 -4.22 36.97
N ILE A 374 -5.06 -3.94 38.11
CA ILE A 374 -3.61 -4.04 38.35
C ILE A 374 -2.86 -3.21 37.30
N LEU A 375 -3.20 -1.93 37.28
CA LEU A 375 -2.61 -0.91 36.39
C LEU A 375 -1.79 0.08 37.23
N ASP A 376 -0.85 0.76 36.58
CA ASP A 376 -0.19 1.95 37.13
C ASP A 376 -0.67 3.21 36.41
N SER A 377 -0.23 4.38 36.86
CA SER A 377 -0.66 5.69 36.35
C SER A 377 -0.39 5.89 34.86
N THR A 378 0.64 5.26 34.30
CA THR A 378 0.99 5.42 32.88
C THR A 378 0.19 4.50 31.94
N ASP A 379 -0.54 3.53 32.51
CA ASP A 379 -1.53 2.72 31.77
C ASP A 379 -2.91 3.40 31.73
N VAL A 380 -3.09 4.54 32.41
CA VAL A 380 -4.35 5.29 32.53
C VAL A 380 -4.34 6.51 31.63
N PHE A 381 -5.33 6.60 30.76
CA PHE A 381 -5.53 7.71 29.83
C PHE A 381 -6.80 8.47 30.22
N VAL A 382 -6.62 9.71 30.71
CA VAL A 382 -7.72 10.61 31.05
C VAL A 382 -8.07 11.44 29.82
N LEU A 383 -9.19 11.10 29.19
CA LEU A 383 -9.61 11.72 27.94
C LEU A 383 -10.29 13.08 28.17
N PRO A 384 -10.06 14.06 27.28
CA PRO A 384 -10.66 15.40 27.38
C PRO A 384 -12.16 15.44 27.00
N CYS A 385 -12.71 14.35 26.47
CA CYS A 385 -14.12 14.25 26.09
C CYS A 385 -14.68 12.83 26.31
N ASN A 386 -15.99 12.69 26.12
CA ASN A 386 -16.71 11.43 26.34
C ASN A 386 -16.63 10.44 25.16
N LEU A 387 -15.84 10.73 24.14
CA LEU A 387 -15.70 9.88 22.94
C LEU A 387 -14.61 8.81 23.11
N VAL A 388 -14.80 7.92 24.09
CA VAL A 388 -13.93 6.74 24.28
C VAL A 388 -13.98 5.83 23.05
N GLY A 389 -12.89 5.12 22.73
CA GLY A 389 -12.89 4.12 21.65
C GLY A 389 -13.24 4.70 20.28
N LEU A 390 -12.53 5.73 19.85
CA LEU A 390 -12.78 6.50 18.62
C LEU A 390 -12.82 5.62 17.35
N ALA A 391 -12.09 4.50 17.33
CA ALA A 391 -12.11 3.54 16.22
C ALA A 391 -13.52 3.12 15.77
N ASP A 392 -14.47 3.03 16.70
CA ASP A 392 -15.85 2.61 16.41
C ASP A 392 -16.70 3.68 15.70
N PHE A 393 -16.21 4.92 15.60
CA PHE A 393 -16.89 6.02 14.90
C PHE A 393 -16.51 6.14 13.43
N MET A 394 -15.57 5.31 12.94
CA MET A 394 -15.10 5.34 11.55
C MET A 394 -16.23 5.21 10.52
N SER A 395 -17.36 4.57 10.87
CA SER A 395 -18.53 4.46 9.99
C SER A 395 -19.12 5.80 9.56
N ILE A 396 -18.92 6.87 10.36
CA ILE A 396 -19.38 8.23 10.04
C ILE A 396 -18.69 8.74 8.77
N SER A 397 -17.38 8.51 8.63
CA SER A 397 -16.61 8.90 7.44
C SER A 397 -17.17 8.31 6.16
N PHE A 398 -17.83 7.14 6.22
CA PHE A 398 -18.39 6.49 5.04
C PHE A 398 -19.88 6.83 4.82
N SER A 399 -20.59 7.18 5.89
CA SER A 399 -22.05 7.32 5.89
C SER A 399 -22.53 8.73 5.62
N ALA A 400 -21.72 9.75 5.93
CA ALA A 400 -22.09 11.15 5.70
C ALA A 400 -22.24 11.43 4.18
N PRO A 401 -23.24 12.24 3.76
CA PRO A 401 -23.60 12.41 2.36
C PRO A 401 -22.63 13.31 1.55
N PHE A 402 -21.55 13.81 2.16
CA PHE A 402 -20.60 14.74 1.52
C PHE A 402 -19.49 13.99 0.78
N ALA A 403 -19.59 13.87 -0.55
CA ALA A 403 -18.60 13.19 -1.38
C ALA A 403 -17.31 14.00 -1.54
N GLU A 404 -17.42 15.32 -1.61
CA GLU A 404 -16.32 16.29 -1.72
C GLU A 404 -15.38 16.30 -0.51
N HIS A 405 -15.86 15.80 0.64
CA HIS A 405 -15.04 15.65 1.85
C HIS A 405 -14.45 14.25 2.02
N ARG A 406 -14.53 13.41 0.98
CA ARG A 406 -13.98 12.05 0.92
C ARG A 406 -13.03 11.89 -0.26
N ASP A 407 -12.21 10.84 -0.22
CA ASP A 407 -11.50 10.42 -1.42
C ASP A 407 -12.50 9.94 -2.48
N ALA A 408 -12.29 10.28 -3.75
CA ALA A 408 -13.12 9.82 -4.86
C ALA A 408 -13.21 8.28 -4.86
N PRO A 409 -14.39 7.66 -5.02
CA PRO A 409 -14.53 6.22 -4.98
C PRO A 409 -13.56 5.51 -5.94
N HIS A 410 -12.75 4.60 -5.41
CA HIS A 410 -11.83 3.81 -6.25
C HIS A 410 -12.54 2.56 -6.75
N THR A 411 -12.70 2.45 -8.07
CA THR A 411 -13.26 1.25 -8.72
C THR A 411 -12.13 0.43 -9.33
N PRO A 412 -11.85 -0.78 -8.80
CA PRO A 412 -10.79 -1.63 -9.34
C PRO A 412 -11.08 -2.05 -10.78
N ARG A 413 -10.09 -1.89 -11.68
CA ARG A 413 -10.20 -2.29 -13.09
C ARG A 413 -9.99 -3.80 -13.25
N VAL A 414 -10.54 -4.39 -14.32
CA VAL A 414 -10.20 -5.79 -14.66
C VAL A 414 -8.79 -5.78 -15.26
N PRO A 415 -7.88 -6.69 -14.88
CA PRO A 415 -6.59 -6.81 -15.58
C PRO A 415 -6.84 -7.09 -17.07
N LYS A 416 -6.16 -6.37 -17.97
CA LYS A 416 -6.35 -6.48 -19.43
C LYS A 416 -6.41 -7.92 -19.96
N ARG A 417 -5.53 -8.80 -19.47
CA ARG A 417 -5.49 -10.23 -19.86
C ARG A 417 -6.66 -11.07 -19.33
N PHE A 418 -7.41 -10.57 -18.36
CA PHE A 418 -8.59 -11.21 -17.76
C PHE A 418 -9.92 -10.59 -18.18
N GLU A 419 -9.91 -9.59 -19.06
CA GLU A 419 -11.12 -8.99 -19.63
C GLU A 419 -11.98 -10.04 -20.35
N GLY A 420 -13.30 -9.98 -20.15
CA GLY A 420 -14.26 -10.89 -20.77
C GLY A 420 -14.24 -12.35 -20.29
N LEU A 421 -13.35 -12.71 -19.35
CA LEU A 421 -13.20 -14.09 -18.87
C LEU A 421 -14.21 -14.48 -17.81
N GLU A 422 -14.74 -13.52 -17.05
CA GLU A 422 -15.78 -13.76 -16.04
C GLU A 422 -17.08 -14.21 -16.69
N GLU A 423 -17.46 -13.56 -17.78
CA GLU A 423 -18.66 -13.81 -18.58
C GLU A 423 -18.57 -15.18 -19.25
N LYS A 424 -17.37 -15.53 -19.74
CA LYS A 424 -17.09 -16.82 -20.40
C LYS A 424 -16.83 -17.96 -19.42
N LEU A 425 -16.78 -17.70 -18.12
CA LEU A 425 -16.38 -18.67 -17.10
C LEU A 425 -17.25 -19.94 -17.06
N LEU A 426 -18.52 -19.84 -17.44
CA LEU A 426 -19.44 -20.99 -17.48
C LEU A 426 -19.20 -21.89 -18.69
N MET A 427 -18.98 -21.31 -19.87
CA MET A 427 -18.82 -22.06 -21.12
C MET A 427 -17.37 -22.50 -21.33
N GLU A 428 -16.41 -21.64 -20.98
CA GLU A 428 -14.99 -21.81 -21.31
C GLU A 428 -14.06 -21.49 -20.13
N PRO A 429 -14.20 -22.16 -18.97
CA PRO A 429 -13.38 -21.90 -17.78
C PRO A 429 -11.86 -22.06 -18.04
N GLY A 430 -11.49 -22.89 -19.02
CA GLY A 430 -10.11 -23.10 -19.44
C GLY A 430 -9.39 -21.86 -19.99
N LYS A 431 -10.12 -20.83 -20.44
CA LYS A 431 -9.52 -19.62 -21.02
C LYS A 431 -8.66 -18.84 -20.04
N VAL A 432 -8.93 -18.91 -18.74
CA VAL A 432 -8.08 -18.29 -17.70
C VAL A 432 -6.67 -18.87 -17.72
N PHE A 433 -6.55 -20.20 -17.78
CA PHE A 433 -5.25 -20.88 -17.84
C PHE A 433 -4.52 -20.65 -19.16
N ASN A 434 -5.26 -20.54 -20.27
CA ASN A 434 -4.69 -20.21 -21.57
C ASN A 434 -4.00 -18.83 -21.56
N GLN A 435 -4.55 -17.83 -20.86
CA GLN A 435 -3.93 -16.51 -20.76
C GLN A 435 -2.64 -16.53 -19.95
N ILE A 436 -2.60 -17.29 -18.86
CA ILE A 436 -1.40 -17.48 -18.03
C ILE A 436 -0.32 -18.25 -18.81
N ARG A 437 -0.73 -19.22 -19.64
CA ARG A 437 0.19 -20.00 -20.49
C ARG A 437 0.91 -19.15 -21.53
N LYS A 438 0.27 -18.08 -22.01
CA LYS A 438 0.87 -17.17 -23.01
C LYS A 438 1.98 -16.31 -22.41
N GLN A 439 1.81 -15.84 -21.18
CA GLN A 439 2.78 -15.00 -20.47
C GLN A 439 2.39 -14.90 -19.00
N ASP A 440 3.37 -14.70 -18.13
CA ASP A 440 3.11 -14.33 -16.73
C ASP A 440 2.23 -13.08 -16.63
N ILE A 441 1.40 -13.03 -15.60
CA ILE A 441 0.47 -11.92 -15.35
C ILE A 441 0.72 -11.37 -13.96
N LEU A 442 1.04 -10.08 -13.86
CA LEU A 442 1.12 -9.36 -12.59
C LEU A 442 -0.16 -8.58 -12.34
N VAL A 443 -0.81 -8.84 -11.22
CA VAL A 443 -1.99 -8.12 -10.74
C VAL A 443 -1.62 -7.27 -9.54
N GLU A 444 -2.03 -6.01 -9.53
CA GLU A 444 -1.77 -5.04 -8.46
C GLU A 444 -3.10 -4.64 -7.80
N TYR A 445 -3.24 -4.87 -6.52
CA TYR A 445 -4.35 -4.41 -5.70
C TYR A 445 -3.97 -3.06 -5.07
N PRO A 446 -4.93 -2.14 -4.83
CA PRO A 446 -6.34 -2.20 -5.21
C PRO A 446 -6.63 -1.77 -6.65
N LYS A 447 -5.60 -1.44 -7.47
CA LYS A 447 -5.74 -1.02 -8.87
C LYS A 447 -6.61 -2.00 -9.68
N HIS A 448 -6.38 -3.30 -9.50
CA HIS A 448 -7.08 -4.38 -10.18
C HIS A 448 -8.11 -5.08 -9.30
N SER A 449 -9.13 -5.64 -9.94
CA SER A 449 -10.23 -6.32 -9.27
C SER A 449 -9.88 -7.72 -8.79
N PHE A 450 -9.88 -7.95 -7.46
CA PHE A 450 -9.70 -9.28 -6.86
C PHE A 450 -10.72 -10.32 -7.37
N LYS A 451 -11.96 -9.88 -7.60
CA LYS A 451 -13.04 -10.73 -8.12
C LYS A 451 -12.69 -11.30 -9.50
N HIS A 452 -12.14 -10.44 -10.37
CA HIS A 452 -11.81 -10.76 -11.77
C HIS A 452 -10.34 -11.19 -11.94
N SER A 453 -9.63 -11.53 -10.85
CA SER A 453 -8.25 -12.03 -10.88
C SER A 453 -8.09 -13.31 -10.04
N SER A 454 -7.60 -13.23 -8.81
CA SER A 454 -7.32 -14.40 -7.95
C SER A 454 -8.59 -15.20 -7.63
N ALA A 455 -9.72 -14.53 -7.40
CA ALA A 455 -10.98 -15.23 -7.19
C ALA A 455 -11.54 -15.86 -8.48
N LEU A 456 -11.35 -15.21 -9.64
CA LEU A 456 -11.68 -15.77 -10.94
C LEU A 456 -10.84 -17.02 -11.23
N PHE A 457 -9.52 -16.96 -10.99
CA PHE A 457 -8.60 -18.08 -11.16
C PHE A 457 -9.06 -19.32 -10.37
N LEU A 458 -9.40 -19.17 -9.09
CA LEU A 458 -9.88 -20.29 -8.29
C LEU A 458 -11.27 -20.79 -8.71
N ARG A 459 -12.17 -19.88 -9.14
CA ARG A 459 -13.49 -20.28 -9.66
C ARG A 459 -13.38 -21.02 -10.98
N ALA A 460 -12.47 -20.61 -11.87
CA ALA A 460 -12.14 -21.32 -13.11
C ALA A 460 -11.59 -22.71 -12.79
N ALA A 461 -10.67 -22.81 -11.82
CA ALA A 461 -10.13 -24.09 -11.37
C ALA A 461 -11.21 -25.04 -10.82
N ALA A 462 -12.19 -24.51 -10.08
CA ALA A 462 -13.29 -25.32 -9.56
C ALA A 462 -14.22 -25.85 -10.68
N ARG A 463 -14.40 -25.07 -11.76
CA ARG A 463 -15.33 -25.39 -12.86
C ARG A 463 -14.72 -26.19 -14.00
N ASP A 464 -13.46 -25.95 -14.35
CA ASP A 464 -12.79 -26.65 -15.45
C ASP A 464 -12.73 -28.17 -15.15
N THR A 465 -13.22 -28.98 -16.09
CA THR A 465 -13.23 -30.45 -15.99
C THR A 465 -11.82 -31.03 -16.15
N LYS A 466 -10.90 -30.30 -16.78
CA LYS A 466 -9.50 -30.70 -16.95
C LYS A 466 -8.65 -30.46 -15.71
N VAL A 467 -9.15 -29.74 -14.71
CA VAL A 467 -8.41 -29.52 -13.45
C VAL A 467 -8.54 -30.73 -12.54
N ARG A 468 -7.41 -31.25 -12.07
CA ARG A 468 -7.35 -32.45 -11.23
C ARG A 468 -7.02 -32.12 -9.77
N VAL A 469 -6.10 -31.19 -9.54
CA VAL A 469 -5.60 -30.86 -8.19
C VAL A 469 -5.68 -29.36 -7.94
N ILE A 470 -6.10 -28.97 -6.73
CA ILE A 470 -6.01 -27.61 -6.22
C ILE A 470 -5.34 -27.64 -4.85
N LYS A 471 -4.26 -26.87 -4.68
CA LYS A 471 -3.61 -26.64 -3.38
C LYS A 471 -3.67 -25.16 -3.02
N CYS A 472 -4.08 -24.81 -1.80
CA CYS A 472 -4.29 -23.42 -1.41
C CYS A 472 -3.90 -23.17 0.06
N CYS A 473 -3.26 -22.02 0.33
CA CYS A 473 -3.05 -21.52 1.69
C CYS A 473 -4.14 -20.49 2.07
N LEU A 474 -4.88 -20.78 3.15
CA LEU A 474 -5.87 -19.88 3.77
C LEU A 474 -5.32 -19.35 5.10
N TYR A 475 -4.83 -18.10 5.07
CA TYR A 475 -4.40 -17.37 6.27
C TYR A 475 -5.55 -16.56 6.88
N ARG A 476 -6.36 -15.90 6.04
CA ARG A 476 -7.52 -15.04 6.39
C ARG A 476 -8.55 -15.08 5.27
N GLY A 477 -9.65 -15.81 5.47
CA GLY A 477 -10.71 -15.91 4.45
C GLY A 477 -11.65 -14.69 4.37
N GLY A 478 -11.77 -13.93 5.47
CA GLY A 478 -12.86 -12.95 5.67
C GLY A 478 -14.20 -13.64 5.87
N ASP A 479 -15.25 -12.93 6.30
CA ASP A 479 -16.60 -13.49 6.46
C ASP A 479 -17.17 -14.06 5.14
N ASP A 480 -17.74 -15.27 5.19
CA ASP A 480 -18.29 -16.00 4.04
C ASP A 480 -17.41 -15.99 2.79
N SER A 481 -16.16 -16.42 2.97
CA SER A 481 -15.13 -16.35 1.93
C SER A 481 -15.54 -17.03 0.61
N PRO A 482 -15.57 -16.30 -0.53
CA PRO A 482 -15.90 -16.87 -1.84
C PRO A 482 -14.86 -17.91 -2.30
N LEU A 483 -13.66 -17.88 -1.73
CA LEU A 483 -12.60 -18.86 -1.98
C LEU A 483 -12.94 -20.20 -1.34
N VAL A 484 -13.36 -20.20 -0.07
CA VAL A 484 -13.80 -21.41 0.64
C VAL A 484 -14.95 -22.07 -0.11
N ALA A 485 -15.93 -21.27 -0.57
CA ALA A 485 -17.03 -21.79 -1.38
C ALA A 485 -16.55 -22.43 -2.71
N SER A 486 -15.50 -21.89 -3.33
CA SER A 486 -14.92 -22.43 -4.57
C SER A 486 -14.15 -23.72 -4.32
N LEU A 487 -13.40 -23.82 -3.23
CA LEU A 487 -12.70 -25.04 -2.80
C LEU A 487 -13.69 -26.17 -2.48
N ILE A 488 -14.78 -25.86 -1.75
CA ILE A 488 -15.86 -26.81 -1.46
C ILE A 488 -16.49 -27.33 -2.77
N ARG A 489 -16.78 -26.44 -3.72
CA ARG A 489 -17.32 -26.84 -5.04
C ARG A 489 -16.34 -27.77 -5.78
N ALA A 490 -15.06 -27.40 -5.82
CA ALA A 490 -14.04 -28.21 -6.48
C ALA A 490 -13.95 -29.63 -5.89
N ALA A 491 -13.95 -29.75 -4.55
CA ALA A 491 -13.92 -31.05 -3.87
C ALA A 491 -15.18 -31.88 -4.17
N LYS A 492 -16.38 -31.26 -4.13
CA LYS A 492 -17.63 -31.92 -4.51
C LYS A 492 -17.69 -32.36 -5.97
N SER A 493 -16.95 -31.69 -6.85
CA SER A 493 -16.77 -32.10 -8.25
C SER A 493 -15.71 -33.19 -8.45
N GLY A 494 -15.20 -33.80 -7.37
CA GLY A 494 -14.26 -34.92 -7.44
C GLY A 494 -12.80 -34.51 -7.65
N LYS A 495 -12.45 -33.23 -7.53
CA LYS A 495 -11.06 -32.74 -7.62
C LYS A 495 -10.33 -32.99 -6.30
N GLU A 496 -9.03 -33.26 -6.37
CA GLU A 496 -8.20 -33.36 -5.17
C GLU A 496 -7.91 -31.94 -4.65
N VAL A 497 -8.48 -31.61 -3.49
CA VAL A 497 -8.34 -30.27 -2.89
C VAL A 497 -7.60 -30.38 -1.57
N SER A 498 -6.40 -29.81 -1.51
CA SER A 498 -5.60 -29.69 -0.27
C SER A 498 -5.54 -28.24 0.20
N VAL A 499 -5.86 -28.00 1.45
CA VAL A 499 -5.93 -26.64 2.02
C VAL A 499 -5.13 -26.55 3.30
N LEU A 500 -4.20 -25.59 3.33
CA LEU A 500 -3.46 -25.23 4.54
C LEU A 500 -4.20 -24.09 5.25
N VAL A 501 -4.66 -24.31 6.49
CA VAL A 501 -5.39 -23.32 7.28
C VAL A 501 -4.55 -22.89 8.49
N GLU A 502 -4.18 -21.62 8.56
CA GLU A 502 -3.42 -21.09 9.70
C GLU A 502 -4.37 -20.76 10.87
N LEU A 503 -4.39 -21.62 11.89
CA LEU A 503 -5.27 -21.47 13.06
C LEU A 503 -4.79 -20.40 14.04
N LYS A 504 -3.51 -20.01 14.02
CA LYS A 504 -2.90 -19.04 14.94
C LYS A 504 -2.91 -17.61 14.38
N ALA A 505 -3.71 -17.34 13.35
CA ALA A 505 -3.90 -16.01 12.78
C ALA A 505 -4.69 -15.13 13.76
N SER A 506 -4.05 -14.05 14.23
CA SER A 506 -4.63 -13.21 15.30
C SER A 506 -5.96 -12.59 14.89
N PHE A 507 -6.97 -12.79 15.74
CA PHE A 507 -8.37 -12.33 15.63
C PHE A 507 -9.25 -13.11 14.65
N ASP A 508 -8.68 -14.03 13.86
CA ASP A 508 -9.40 -14.84 12.88
C ASP A 508 -9.52 -16.32 13.32
N GLU A 509 -9.08 -16.66 14.54
CA GLU A 509 -8.90 -18.05 14.98
C GLU A 509 -10.21 -18.84 14.97
N VAL A 510 -11.31 -18.23 15.43
CA VAL A 510 -12.64 -18.85 15.44
C VAL A 510 -13.14 -19.10 14.02
N GLN A 511 -12.99 -18.11 13.13
CA GLN A 511 -13.44 -18.23 11.74
C GLN A 511 -12.61 -19.26 10.96
N ASN A 512 -11.29 -19.27 11.13
CA ASN A 512 -10.41 -20.24 10.48
C ASN A 512 -10.73 -21.67 10.96
N SER A 513 -11.12 -21.85 12.23
CA SER A 513 -11.58 -23.14 12.77
C SER A 513 -12.88 -23.59 12.10
N GLU A 514 -13.85 -22.69 11.90
CA GLU A 514 -15.08 -23.00 11.15
C GLU A 514 -14.82 -23.34 9.69
N TYR A 515 -13.90 -22.63 9.02
CA TYR A 515 -13.49 -22.97 7.65
C TYR A 515 -12.85 -24.34 7.55
N ALA A 516 -11.95 -24.68 8.46
CA ALA A 516 -11.35 -26.01 8.51
C ALA A 516 -12.43 -27.10 8.64
N ARG A 517 -13.43 -26.92 9.51
CA ARG A 517 -14.56 -27.86 9.67
C ARG A 517 -15.39 -27.99 8.39
N LYS A 518 -15.77 -26.87 7.76
CA LYS A 518 -16.55 -26.86 6.50
C LYS A 518 -15.80 -27.54 5.35
N LEU A 519 -14.51 -27.27 5.20
CA LEU A 519 -13.67 -27.86 4.16
C LEU A 519 -13.50 -29.37 4.35
N ARG A 520 -13.22 -29.83 5.57
CA ARG A 520 -13.12 -31.27 5.89
C ARG A 520 -14.41 -32.02 5.55
N ARG A 521 -15.57 -31.46 5.93
CA ARG A 521 -16.88 -32.04 5.61
C ARG A 521 -17.16 -32.14 4.11
N ALA A 522 -16.56 -31.26 3.31
CA ALA A 522 -16.70 -31.28 1.85
C ALA A 522 -15.74 -32.25 1.14
N GLY A 523 -14.85 -32.93 1.87
CA GLY A 523 -13.86 -33.85 1.32
C GLY A 523 -12.50 -33.22 0.99
N CYS A 524 -12.23 -31.97 1.40
CA CYS A 524 -10.90 -31.39 1.27
C CYS A 524 -9.92 -32.03 2.27
N ASN A 525 -8.67 -32.23 1.84
CA ASN A 525 -7.56 -32.55 2.74
C ASN A 525 -7.10 -31.26 3.45
N VAL A 526 -7.37 -31.11 4.74
CA VAL A 526 -7.05 -29.90 5.50
C VAL A 526 -5.87 -30.15 6.42
N SER A 527 -4.83 -29.32 6.29
CA SER A 527 -3.67 -29.28 7.19
C SER A 527 -3.61 -27.95 7.94
N TYR A 528 -2.97 -27.96 9.12
CA TYR A 528 -2.80 -26.79 9.99
C TYR A 528 -1.38 -26.22 10.00
N GLY A 529 -0.50 -26.77 9.15
CA GLY A 529 0.89 -26.33 8.98
C GLY A 529 1.89 -27.20 9.71
N MET A 530 3.12 -26.71 9.81
CA MET A 530 4.23 -27.41 10.46
C MET A 530 4.31 -26.98 11.93
N LEU A 531 4.62 -27.93 12.82
CA LEU A 531 4.90 -27.64 14.24
C LEU A 531 6.01 -26.58 14.37
N GLY A 532 5.83 -25.61 15.26
CA GLY A 532 6.81 -24.53 15.50
C GLY A 532 6.80 -23.39 14.47
N LEU A 533 6.12 -23.54 13.33
CA LEU A 533 6.14 -22.56 12.24
C LEU A 533 4.74 -22.07 11.89
N LYS A 534 4.60 -20.75 11.69
CA LYS A 534 3.36 -20.16 11.16
C LYS A 534 3.41 -20.10 9.64
N ALA A 535 2.39 -20.61 8.97
CA ALA A 535 2.27 -20.54 7.52
C ALA A 535 1.77 -19.16 7.11
N HIS A 536 2.62 -18.37 6.45
CA HIS A 536 2.30 -17.00 6.04
C HIS A 536 2.54 -16.75 4.56
N CYS A 537 2.84 -17.79 3.77
CA CYS A 537 2.85 -17.70 2.31
C CYS A 537 1.41 -17.58 1.75
N LYS A 538 1.28 -16.92 0.59
CA LYS A 538 -0.01 -16.73 -0.09
C LYS A 538 0.07 -17.30 -1.49
N LEU A 539 -0.32 -18.56 -1.57
CA LEU A 539 -0.14 -19.39 -2.74
C LEU A 539 -1.46 -20.08 -3.09
N ILE A 540 -1.75 -20.17 -4.39
CA ILE A 540 -2.72 -21.11 -4.97
C ILE A 540 -1.97 -21.86 -6.07
N LEU A 541 -2.09 -23.18 -6.09
CA LEU A 541 -1.58 -24.04 -7.14
C LEU A 541 -2.74 -24.82 -7.73
N VAL A 542 -2.82 -24.85 -9.06
CA VAL A 542 -3.80 -25.61 -9.82
C VAL A 542 -3.05 -26.51 -10.79
N VAL A 543 -3.34 -27.81 -10.77
CA VAL A 543 -2.79 -28.77 -11.74
C VAL A 543 -3.89 -29.17 -12.72
N ARG A 544 -3.65 -28.87 -14.00
CA ARG A 544 -4.58 -29.09 -15.09
C ARG A 544 -4.02 -30.12 -16.06
N GLU A 545 -4.86 -31.02 -16.53
CA GLU A 545 -4.55 -31.98 -17.57
C GLU A 545 -4.61 -31.29 -18.94
N GLU A 546 -3.47 -31.24 -19.62
CA GLU A 546 -3.35 -30.72 -20.98
C GLU A 546 -2.89 -31.82 -21.94
N GLU A 547 -2.89 -31.54 -23.24
CA GLU A 547 -2.47 -32.52 -24.28
C GLU A 547 -1.06 -33.06 -24.04
N SER A 548 -0.15 -32.22 -23.50
CA SER A 548 1.22 -32.61 -23.17
C SER A 548 1.38 -33.24 -21.78
N GLY A 549 0.28 -33.56 -21.09
CA GLY A 549 0.26 -34.06 -19.72
C GLY A 549 -0.14 -33.01 -18.67
N PHE A 550 0.20 -33.26 -17.40
CA PHE A 550 -0.17 -32.39 -16.30
C PHE A 550 0.65 -31.10 -16.28
N ARG A 551 -0.03 -29.96 -16.32
CA ARG A 551 0.58 -28.64 -16.24
C ARG A 551 0.14 -27.91 -14.96
N PRO A 552 1.09 -27.48 -14.12
CA PRO A 552 0.80 -26.65 -12.96
C PRO A 552 0.68 -25.15 -13.32
N TYR A 553 -0.19 -24.46 -12.59
CA TYR A 553 -0.41 -23.02 -12.63
C TYR A 553 -0.38 -22.48 -11.20
N ALA A 554 0.48 -21.50 -10.94
CA ALA A 554 0.64 -20.91 -9.62
C ALA A 554 0.12 -19.47 -9.60
N ASN A 555 -0.54 -19.09 -8.50
CA ASN A 555 -0.78 -17.71 -8.12
C ASN A 555 -0.05 -17.41 -6.81
N ILE A 556 0.94 -16.51 -6.87
CA ILE A 556 1.84 -16.16 -5.75
C ILE A 556 1.62 -14.69 -5.42
N ALA A 557 1.19 -14.40 -4.19
CA ALA A 557 0.82 -13.05 -3.77
C ALA A 557 1.69 -12.52 -2.62
N THR A 558 1.86 -11.20 -2.57
CA THR A 558 2.40 -10.51 -1.38
C THR A 558 1.37 -10.52 -0.25
N GLY A 559 0.10 -10.33 -0.59
CA GLY A 559 -1.03 -10.17 0.34
C GLY A 559 -1.92 -11.40 0.48
N ASN A 560 -2.78 -11.37 1.51
CA ASN A 560 -3.83 -12.38 1.72
C ASN A 560 -4.82 -12.43 0.57
N PHE A 561 -5.33 -13.63 0.26
CA PHE A 561 -6.47 -13.79 -0.63
C PHE A 561 -7.77 -13.42 0.10
N ASN A 562 -7.95 -12.13 0.37
CA ASN A 562 -9.13 -11.59 1.05
C ASN A 562 -9.69 -10.41 0.24
N PRO A 563 -10.95 -10.50 -0.24
CA PRO A 563 -11.58 -9.45 -1.04
C PRO A 563 -11.67 -8.09 -0.33
N GLY A 564 -11.82 -8.08 1.00
CA GLY A 564 -11.89 -6.88 1.81
C GLY A 564 -10.55 -6.15 1.84
N THR A 565 -9.47 -6.86 2.19
CA THR A 565 -8.13 -6.24 2.25
C THR A 565 -7.63 -5.82 0.88
N ALA A 566 -7.98 -6.55 -0.19
CA ALA A 566 -7.59 -6.20 -1.56
C ALA A 566 -8.14 -4.85 -2.05
N LYS A 567 -9.13 -4.25 -1.37
CA LYS A 567 -9.64 -2.91 -1.68
C LYS A 567 -8.84 -1.77 -1.04
N ILE A 568 -8.07 -2.08 0.00
CA ILE A 568 -7.41 -1.07 0.85
C ILE A 568 -5.89 -1.26 0.92
N TYR A 569 -5.37 -2.46 0.64
CA TYR A 569 -3.94 -2.79 0.73
C TYR A 569 -3.33 -2.77 -0.66
N THR A 570 -2.13 -2.20 -0.78
CA THR A 570 -1.34 -2.32 -2.01
C THR A 570 -0.64 -3.67 -2.02
N ASP A 571 -1.12 -4.60 -2.82
CA ASP A 571 -0.59 -5.96 -2.88
C ASP A 571 -0.37 -6.38 -4.33
N GLN A 572 0.58 -7.28 -4.55
CA GLN A 572 0.90 -7.81 -5.87
C GLN A 572 0.64 -9.30 -5.92
N SER A 573 0.25 -9.80 -7.09
CA SER A 573 -0.10 -11.18 -7.31
C SER A 573 0.36 -11.63 -8.70
N LEU A 574 1.35 -12.53 -8.73
CA LEU A 574 1.90 -13.12 -9.93
C LEU A 574 1.11 -14.40 -10.28
N PHE A 575 0.70 -14.53 -11.53
CA PHE A 575 0.17 -15.76 -12.11
C PHE A 575 1.18 -16.29 -13.13
N THR A 576 1.58 -17.55 -12.97
CA THR A 576 2.62 -18.16 -13.81
C THR A 576 2.36 -19.65 -14.03
N CYS A 577 2.87 -20.18 -15.14
CA CYS A 577 3.02 -21.61 -15.37
C CYS A 577 4.48 -21.99 -15.72
N ARG A 578 5.46 -21.17 -15.31
CA ARG A 578 6.88 -21.49 -15.49
C ARG A 578 7.22 -22.74 -14.70
N GLU A 579 7.94 -23.66 -15.34
CA GLU A 579 8.20 -25.00 -14.81
C GLU A 579 9.03 -24.98 -13.52
N ASN A 580 10.11 -24.18 -13.49
CA ASN A 580 10.96 -23.99 -12.30
C ASN A 580 10.18 -23.48 -11.08
N ILE A 581 9.39 -22.40 -11.26
CA ILE A 581 8.59 -21.81 -10.19
C ILE A 581 7.51 -22.79 -9.74
N CYS A 582 6.79 -23.41 -10.68
CA CYS A 582 5.70 -24.31 -10.33
C CYS A 582 6.18 -25.61 -9.67
N SER A 583 7.33 -26.14 -10.09
CA SER A 583 7.99 -27.27 -9.42
C SER A 583 8.28 -26.92 -7.96
N ASP A 584 8.91 -25.77 -7.71
CA ASP A 584 9.21 -25.32 -6.36
C ASP A 584 7.94 -25.12 -5.50
N VAL A 585 6.84 -24.61 -6.09
CA VAL A 585 5.54 -24.50 -5.39
C VAL A 585 4.96 -25.87 -5.05
N ILE A 586 5.05 -26.86 -5.96
CA ILE A 586 4.61 -28.24 -5.70
C ILE A 586 5.42 -28.83 -4.55
N ASP A 587 6.74 -28.68 -4.59
CA ASP A 587 7.68 -29.14 -3.59
C ASP A 587 7.40 -28.55 -2.21
N LEU A 588 7.14 -27.24 -2.16
CA LEU A 588 6.76 -26.55 -0.93
C LEU A 588 5.46 -27.11 -0.36
N TYR A 589 4.44 -27.32 -1.19
CA TYR A 589 3.20 -27.93 -0.72
C TYR A 589 3.40 -29.37 -0.22
N ASN A 590 4.27 -30.14 -0.86
CA ASN A 590 4.59 -31.49 -0.41
C ASN A 590 5.34 -31.48 0.94
N ALA A 591 6.16 -30.45 1.20
CA ALA A 591 6.77 -30.22 2.51
C ALA A 591 5.76 -29.74 3.57
N LEU A 592 4.77 -28.93 3.18
CA LEU A 592 3.73 -28.42 4.08
C LEU A 592 2.66 -29.46 4.46
N PHE A 593 2.32 -30.36 3.53
CA PHE A 593 1.28 -31.39 3.73
C PHE A 593 1.85 -32.76 4.12
N GLY A 594 3.15 -33.01 3.90
CA GLY A 594 3.80 -34.29 4.16
C GLY A 594 5.05 -34.15 5.01
N TYR A 595 5.85 -35.22 5.08
CA TYR A 595 7.10 -35.26 5.84
C TYR A 595 8.34 -34.90 5.00
N SER A 596 8.16 -34.31 3.82
CA SER A 596 9.29 -33.94 2.94
C SER A 596 10.15 -32.88 3.61
N ARG A 597 11.44 -33.17 3.77
CA ARG A 597 12.44 -32.23 4.30
C ARG A 597 13.19 -31.52 3.18
N LYS A 598 12.49 -31.10 2.12
CA LYS A 598 13.13 -30.40 1.00
C LYS A 598 13.84 -29.14 1.51
N ARG A 599 15.16 -29.08 1.30
CA ARG A 599 16.03 -27.98 1.75
C ARG A 599 16.48 -27.04 0.64
N ASN A 600 16.21 -27.41 -0.61
CA ASN A 600 16.66 -26.67 -1.79
C ASN A 600 15.48 -26.39 -2.70
N TYR A 601 15.42 -25.16 -3.20
CA TYR A 601 14.46 -24.67 -4.18
C TYR A 601 15.26 -24.04 -5.32
N ASN A 602 14.79 -24.19 -6.56
CA ASN A 602 15.52 -23.75 -7.75
C ASN A 602 15.44 -22.24 -7.96
N SER A 603 14.28 -21.66 -7.71
CA SER A 603 13.94 -20.27 -8.03
C SER A 603 13.26 -19.56 -6.86
N LEU A 604 12.43 -20.25 -6.07
CA LEU A 604 11.77 -19.64 -4.92
C LEU A 604 12.75 -19.38 -3.76
N LEU A 605 12.57 -18.22 -3.12
CA LEU A 605 13.11 -17.96 -1.80
C LEU A 605 12.04 -18.36 -0.77
N VAL A 606 12.34 -19.36 0.04
CA VAL A 606 11.44 -19.94 1.04
C VAL A 606 12.04 -19.76 2.43
N ALA A 607 11.30 -19.12 3.32
CA ALA A 607 11.65 -19.07 4.74
C ALA A 607 11.10 -20.32 5.47
N PRO A 608 11.79 -20.84 6.49
CA PRO A 608 13.11 -20.43 6.97
C PRO A 608 14.27 -21.17 6.27
N VAL A 609 14.07 -21.65 5.03
CA VAL A 609 14.98 -22.59 4.36
C VAL A 609 16.19 -21.89 3.73
N ASN A 610 15.98 -21.13 2.65
CA ASN A 610 17.06 -20.47 1.91
C ASN A 610 16.93 -18.93 1.90
N MET A 611 15.76 -18.38 2.24
CA MET A 611 15.45 -16.96 2.04
C MET A 611 16.43 -16.00 2.76
N LEU A 612 16.71 -16.22 4.05
CA LEU A 612 17.62 -15.36 4.82
C LEU A 612 19.04 -15.39 4.25
N SER A 613 19.57 -16.59 4.01
CA SER A 613 20.91 -16.77 3.44
C SER A 613 21.03 -16.18 2.03
N SER A 614 19.98 -16.28 1.21
CA SER A 614 19.96 -15.70 -0.13
C SER A 614 19.99 -14.16 -0.08
N PHE A 615 19.18 -13.53 0.78
CA PHE A 615 19.23 -12.06 0.93
C PHE A 615 20.60 -11.58 1.41
N ILE A 616 21.20 -12.26 2.41
CA ILE A 616 22.57 -11.96 2.85
C ILE A 616 23.56 -12.11 1.69
N SER A 617 23.44 -13.18 0.90
CA SER A 617 24.31 -13.40 -0.26
C SER A 617 24.17 -12.30 -1.31
N PHE A 618 22.95 -11.83 -1.60
CA PHE A 618 22.74 -10.73 -2.54
C PHE A 618 23.37 -9.44 -2.03
N ILE A 619 23.17 -9.10 -0.76
CA ILE A 619 23.75 -7.90 -0.14
C ILE A 619 25.29 -7.95 -0.20
N ARG A 620 25.89 -9.09 0.16
CA ARG A 620 27.35 -9.27 0.11
C ARG A 620 27.91 -9.14 -1.31
N LYS A 621 27.20 -9.66 -2.30
CA LYS A 621 27.61 -9.58 -3.69
C LYS A 621 27.59 -8.14 -4.23
N GLU A 622 26.59 -7.35 -3.85
CA GLU A 622 26.59 -5.90 -4.11
C GLU A 622 27.79 -5.22 -3.46
N ALA A 623 28.11 -5.56 -2.21
CA ALA A 623 29.27 -5.03 -1.51
C ALA A 623 30.59 -5.40 -2.21
N GLU A 624 30.73 -6.62 -2.70
CA GLU A 624 31.89 -7.04 -3.51
C GLU A 624 31.99 -6.25 -4.83
N ASN A 625 30.88 -6.03 -5.52
CA ASN A 625 30.85 -5.25 -6.75
C ASN A 625 31.25 -3.79 -6.49
N ALA A 626 30.74 -3.18 -5.42
CA ALA A 626 31.09 -1.82 -5.03
C ALA A 626 32.59 -1.68 -4.69
N ARG A 627 33.18 -2.64 -3.96
CA ARG A 627 34.64 -2.66 -3.68
C ARG A 627 35.48 -2.76 -4.95
N LYS A 628 34.95 -3.35 -6.03
CA LYS A 628 35.58 -3.41 -7.36
C LYS A 628 35.36 -2.13 -8.19
N GLY A 629 34.72 -1.10 -7.63
CA GLY A 629 34.36 0.13 -8.34
C GLY A 629 33.21 -0.04 -9.34
N GLN A 630 32.49 -1.16 -9.29
CA GLN A 630 31.34 -1.41 -10.17
C GLN A 630 30.08 -0.78 -9.58
N LYS A 631 29.10 -0.49 -10.46
CA LYS A 631 27.77 -0.06 -10.02
C LYS A 631 27.16 -1.15 -9.13
N ALA A 632 26.66 -0.74 -7.96
CA ALA A 632 26.00 -1.60 -6.99
C ALA A 632 24.80 -0.86 -6.38
N HIS A 633 23.62 -1.49 -6.39
CA HIS A 633 22.39 -0.83 -5.97
C HIS A 633 21.40 -1.84 -5.41
N ILE A 634 20.89 -1.53 -4.22
CA ILE A 634 19.83 -2.29 -3.54
C ILE A 634 18.61 -1.39 -3.42
N ILE A 635 17.44 -1.88 -3.84
CA ILE A 635 16.16 -1.23 -3.56
C ILE A 635 15.23 -2.26 -2.92
N VAL A 636 14.72 -1.97 -1.73
CA VAL A 636 13.83 -2.89 -1.02
C VAL A 636 12.62 -2.17 -0.46
N GLN A 637 11.45 -2.67 -0.81
CA GLN A 637 10.17 -2.25 -0.25
C GLN A 637 9.63 -3.35 0.67
N VAL A 638 9.37 -3.02 1.94
CA VAL A 638 8.83 -3.95 2.95
C VAL A 638 7.97 -3.21 3.99
N ASN A 639 7.16 -3.94 4.76
CA ASN A 639 6.40 -3.34 5.87
C ASN A 639 7.24 -3.20 7.15
N GLY A 640 8.38 -3.88 7.24
CA GLY A 640 9.33 -3.62 8.31
C GLY A 640 10.67 -4.33 8.17
N LEU A 641 11.66 -3.77 8.86
CA LEU A 641 13.05 -4.21 8.89
C LEU A 641 13.50 -4.27 10.35
N THR A 642 13.69 -5.48 10.86
CA THR A 642 14.14 -5.73 12.25
C THR A 642 15.08 -6.93 12.40
N GLU A 643 15.51 -7.57 11.31
CA GLU A 643 16.43 -8.71 11.39
C GLU A 643 17.88 -8.23 11.54
N PRO A 644 18.56 -8.47 12.67
CA PRO A 644 19.88 -7.92 12.93
C PRO A 644 20.93 -8.33 11.89
N SER A 645 20.90 -9.59 11.43
CA SER A 645 21.89 -10.05 10.43
C SER A 645 21.72 -9.38 9.07
N ILE A 646 20.50 -8.96 8.70
CA ILE A 646 20.30 -8.17 7.47
C ILE A 646 20.81 -6.75 7.68
N VAL A 647 20.50 -6.13 8.83
CA VAL A 647 20.94 -4.76 9.15
C VAL A 647 22.47 -4.66 9.20
N GLU A 648 23.15 -5.64 9.81
CA GLU A 648 24.60 -5.74 9.85
C GLU A 648 25.21 -5.75 8.44
N GLU A 649 24.67 -6.56 7.54
CA GLU A 649 25.14 -6.67 6.15
C GLU A 649 24.83 -5.40 5.35
N LEU A 650 23.72 -4.72 5.62
CA LEU A 650 23.41 -3.43 4.99
C LEU A 650 24.40 -2.33 5.42
N TYR A 651 24.80 -2.30 6.70
CA TYR A 651 25.89 -1.41 7.14
C TYR A 651 27.20 -1.73 6.41
N ALA A 652 27.57 -3.01 6.32
CA ALA A 652 28.78 -3.42 5.61
C ALA A 652 28.74 -3.09 4.11
N ALA A 653 27.58 -3.24 3.46
CA ALA A 653 27.37 -2.88 2.07
C ALA A 653 27.45 -1.35 1.86
N SER A 654 26.85 -0.56 2.75
CA SER A 654 26.98 0.90 2.71
C SER A 654 28.45 1.34 2.82
N GLN A 655 29.22 0.74 3.74
CA GLN A 655 30.66 1.03 3.89
C GLN A 655 31.47 0.65 2.65
N ALA A 656 31.03 -0.35 1.88
CA ALA A 656 31.64 -0.73 0.62
C ALA A 656 31.30 0.22 -0.55
N GLY A 657 30.38 1.18 -0.36
CA GLY A 657 29.95 2.11 -1.40
C GLY A 657 28.66 1.72 -2.13
N VAL A 658 27.93 0.70 -1.67
CA VAL A 658 26.65 0.29 -2.28
C VAL A 658 25.60 1.36 -2.01
N LYS A 659 24.87 1.80 -3.05
CA LYS A 659 23.67 2.63 -2.88
C LYS A 659 22.53 1.75 -2.36
N ILE A 660 21.89 2.14 -1.26
CA ILE A 660 20.84 1.34 -0.61
C ILE A 660 19.60 2.22 -0.39
N ASP A 661 18.50 1.87 -1.03
CA ASP A 661 17.21 2.56 -0.91
C ASP A 661 16.17 1.63 -0.25
N LEU A 662 15.73 1.98 0.95
CA LEU A 662 14.79 1.19 1.75
C LEU A 662 13.44 1.91 1.85
N ILE A 663 12.39 1.33 1.30
CA ILE A 663 11.02 1.82 1.39
C ILE A 663 10.29 1.00 2.47
N VAL A 664 10.32 1.50 3.71
CA VAL A 664 9.81 0.81 4.91
C VAL A 664 8.64 1.59 5.51
N ARG A 665 7.42 1.09 5.34
CA ARG A 665 6.21 1.74 5.90
C ARG A 665 6.21 1.75 7.43
N GLY A 666 6.43 0.60 8.05
CA GLY A 666 6.21 0.37 9.48
C GLY A 666 7.50 0.46 10.30
N ILE A 667 7.74 -0.60 11.07
CA ILE A 667 8.88 -0.71 11.98
C ILE A 667 10.19 -0.83 11.18
N CYS A 668 11.12 0.07 11.43
CA CYS A 668 12.47 0.10 10.87
C CYS A 668 13.48 0.35 11.99
N CYS A 669 14.50 -0.52 12.11
CA CYS A 669 15.53 -0.39 13.14
C CYS A 669 16.92 0.03 12.60
N ILE A 670 17.09 0.16 11.29
CA ILE A 670 18.35 0.67 10.72
C ILE A 670 18.36 2.20 10.79
N ARG A 671 19.50 2.76 11.16
CA ARG A 671 19.73 4.21 11.19
C ARG A 671 20.52 4.67 9.96
N PRO A 672 19.94 5.47 9.05
CA PRO A 672 20.61 5.96 7.83
C PRO A 672 21.60 7.09 8.14
N GLY A 673 22.49 7.41 7.19
CA GLY A 673 23.29 8.64 7.23
C GLY A 673 24.36 8.73 8.32
N LEU A 674 24.69 7.63 9.01
CA LEU A 674 25.76 7.61 10.02
C LEU A 674 27.13 7.58 9.32
N PRO A 675 28.03 8.55 9.55
CA PRO A 675 29.32 8.62 8.89
C PRO A 675 30.14 7.32 9.04
N GLY A 676 30.73 6.79 7.98
CA GLY A 676 31.50 5.53 8.05
C GLY A 676 30.69 4.28 8.41
N LYS A 677 29.35 4.34 8.47
CA LYS A 677 28.45 3.19 8.71
C LYS A 677 27.34 3.08 7.66
N SER A 678 26.54 4.13 7.48
CA SER A 678 25.30 4.10 6.67
C SER A 678 25.11 5.33 5.79
N GLU A 679 26.18 6.02 5.38
CA GLU A 679 26.12 7.20 4.50
C GLU A 679 25.33 6.95 3.20
N ASN A 680 25.40 5.72 2.67
CA ASN A 680 24.75 5.31 1.43
C ASN A 680 23.39 4.63 1.63
N VAL A 681 22.86 4.62 2.86
CA VAL A 681 21.53 4.08 3.19
C VAL A 681 20.51 5.21 3.25
N ASN A 682 19.50 5.13 2.39
CA ASN A 682 18.33 6.00 2.40
C ASN A 682 17.12 5.21 2.92
N VAL A 683 16.35 5.79 3.85
CA VAL A 683 15.11 5.17 4.37
C VAL A 683 13.92 6.07 4.09
N TYR A 684 12.95 5.53 3.38
CA TYR A 684 11.71 6.17 2.95
C TYR A 684 10.51 5.47 3.61
N SER A 685 9.47 6.21 3.94
CA SER A 685 8.20 5.68 4.43
C SER A 685 7.05 6.46 3.84
N TRP A 686 6.21 5.78 3.07
CA TRP A 686 5.10 6.41 2.38
C TRP A 686 3.78 6.20 3.14
N ILE A 687 3.03 7.28 3.39
CA ILE A 687 1.70 7.25 4.03
C ILE A 687 0.70 7.95 3.12
N GLY A 688 -0.43 7.30 2.84
CA GLY A 688 -1.51 7.92 2.07
C GLY A 688 -2.78 7.07 2.10
N ARG A 689 -3.64 7.25 1.09
CA ARG A 689 -4.98 6.66 1.00
C ARG A 689 -4.99 5.13 1.19
N PHE A 690 -4.11 4.42 0.49
CA PHE A 690 -4.01 2.97 0.54
C PHE A 690 -2.89 2.53 1.48
N LEU A 691 -3.11 1.39 2.15
CA LEU A 691 -2.13 0.81 3.05
C LEU A 691 -1.01 0.15 2.23
N GLN A 692 0.20 0.71 2.26
CA GLN A 692 1.32 0.10 1.54
C GLN A 692 1.61 -1.30 2.09
N HIS A 693 1.46 -2.34 1.28
CA HIS A 693 1.60 -3.72 1.77
C HIS A 693 2.47 -4.61 0.86
N GLN A 694 2.87 -4.14 -0.31
CA GLN A 694 3.73 -4.86 -1.22
C GLN A 694 5.14 -5.04 -0.66
N ARG A 695 5.76 -6.16 -1.02
CA ARG A 695 7.12 -6.53 -0.64
C ARG A 695 7.90 -6.87 -1.91
N ILE A 696 8.86 -6.02 -2.23
CA ILE A 696 9.62 -6.04 -3.49
C ILE A 696 11.11 -5.92 -3.14
N TYR A 697 11.94 -6.74 -3.79
CA TYR A 697 13.39 -6.77 -3.56
C TYR A 697 14.12 -6.69 -4.89
N TYR A 698 14.98 -5.69 -5.02
CA TYR A 698 15.79 -5.46 -6.20
C TYR A 698 17.28 -5.42 -5.83
N PHE A 699 18.08 -6.13 -6.61
CA PHE A 699 19.55 -6.16 -6.54
C PHE A 699 20.11 -6.02 -7.96
N TYR A 700 21.08 -5.14 -8.17
CA TYR A 700 21.67 -4.87 -9.48
C TYR A 700 22.62 -5.97 -9.98
N ASP A 701 23.39 -6.57 -9.07
CA ASP A 701 24.29 -7.70 -9.25
C ASP A 701 25.18 -7.60 -10.51
N GLY A 702 25.92 -6.50 -10.65
CA GLY A 702 26.83 -6.28 -11.77
C GLY A 702 26.13 -6.23 -13.13
N GLY A 703 24.84 -5.91 -13.17
CA GLY A 703 23.99 -5.89 -14.37
C GLY A 703 23.17 -7.16 -14.56
N LYS A 704 23.38 -8.21 -13.76
CA LYS A 704 22.51 -9.38 -13.70
C LYS A 704 21.37 -9.12 -12.70
N GLU A 705 20.54 -8.13 -13.01
CA GLU A 705 19.57 -7.61 -12.07
C GLU A 705 18.58 -8.69 -11.60
N HIS A 706 18.27 -8.70 -10.30
CA HIS A 706 17.32 -9.63 -9.69
C HIS A 706 16.14 -8.84 -9.11
N MET A 707 14.92 -9.27 -9.44
CA MET A 707 13.67 -8.72 -8.88
C MET A 707 12.87 -9.85 -8.25
N TYR A 708 12.48 -9.69 -6.99
CA TYR A 708 11.61 -10.63 -6.28
C TYR A 708 10.41 -9.91 -5.70
N ILE A 709 9.27 -10.59 -5.68
CA ILE A 709 8.08 -10.20 -4.91
C ILE A 709 7.69 -11.32 -3.97
N GLY A 710 7.10 -11.02 -2.80
CA GLY A 710 6.72 -12.08 -1.89
C GLY A 710 6.01 -11.68 -0.61
N SER A 711 5.89 -12.65 0.29
CA SER A 711 5.12 -12.50 1.53
C SER A 711 5.95 -12.08 2.74
N ALA A 712 7.28 -12.17 2.68
CA ALA A 712 8.13 -11.87 3.82
C ALA A 712 8.34 -10.37 4.04
N ASP A 713 8.51 -9.95 5.30
CA ASP A 713 9.23 -8.72 5.64
C ASP A 713 10.65 -9.10 6.08
N TRP A 714 11.57 -8.13 6.17
CA TRP A 714 12.90 -8.36 6.76
C TRP A 714 12.87 -8.31 8.29
N ARG A 715 12.03 -9.16 8.89
CA ARG A 715 11.90 -9.33 10.34
C ARG A 715 12.23 -10.77 10.73
N SER A 716 12.82 -10.97 11.91
CA SER A 716 13.24 -12.30 12.40
C SER A 716 12.13 -13.34 12.36
N ARG A 717 10.92 -12.96 12.79
CA ARG A 717 9.76 -13.87 12.76
C ARG A 717 9.40 -14.33 11.35
N ASN A 718 9.62 -13.49 10.34
CA ASN A 718 9.26 -13.78 8.94
C ASN A 718 10.35 -14.64 8.29
N LEU A 719 11.62 -14.36 8.57
CA LEU A 719 12.75 -15.06 7.95
C LEU A 719 13.12 -16.38 8.66
N LYS A 720 12.78 -16.55 9.95
CA LYS A 720 13.21 -17.71 10.76
C LYS A 720 12.07 -18.56 11.33
N ASN A 721 10.91 -17.96 11.64
CA ASN A 721 9.85 -18.62 12.42
C ASN A 721 8.53 -18.79 11.63
N ARG A 722 8.56 -18.51 10.32
CA ARG A 722 7.40 -18.57 9.43
C ARG A 722 7.78 -19.25 8.13
N VAL A 723 6.78 -19.86 7.51
CA VAL A 723 6.87 -20.25 6.11
C VAL A 723 6.41 -19.07 5.26
N GLU A 724 7.36 -18.42 4.59
CA GLU A 724 7.14 -17.30 3.68
C GLU A 724 7.71 -17.66 2.31
N VAL A 725 7.21 -17.02 1.25
CA VAL A 725 7.70 -17.23 -0.11
C VAL A 725 7.93 -15.90 -0.82
N CYS A 726 9.08 -15.77 -1.47
CA CYS A 726 9.32 -14.79 -2.51
C CYS A 726 9.61 -15.51 -3.84
N THR A 727 9.02 -15.00 -4.92
CA THR A 727 9.20 -15.51 -6.28
C THR A 727 9.97 -14.50 -7.10
N PRO A 728 10.89 -14.94 -7.97
CA PRO A 728 11.53 -14.04 -8.92
C PRO A 728 10.52 -13.56 -9.96
N VAL A 729 10.75 -12.36 -10.49
CA VAL A 729 10.01 -11.78 -11.61
C VAL A 729 10.97 -11.63 -12.77
N GLU A 730 10.96 -12.62 -13.65
CA GLU A 730 11.90 -12.76 -14.76
C GLU A 730 11.36 -12.23 -16.09
N ASP A 731 10.06 -11.96 -16.19
CA ASP A 731 9.46 -11.33 -17.36
C ASP A 731 9.91 -9.87 -17.47
N SER A 732 10.54 -9.50 -18.57
CA SER A 732 11.17 -8.19 -18.75
C SER A 732 10.17 -7.02 -18.71
N LYS A 733 8.92 -7.22 -19.15
CA LYS A 733 7.88 -6.18 -19.08
C LYS A 733 7.42 -5.98 -17.65
N LEU A 734 7.19 -7.08 -16.93
CA LEU A 734 6.81 -7.02 -15.51
C LEU A 734 7.94 -6.46 -14.64
N PHE A 735 9.19 -6.82 -14.94
CA PHE A 735 10.38 -6.29 -14.27
C PHE A 735 10.46 -4.76 -14.39
N LYS A 736 10.40 -4.22 -15.62
CA LYS A 736 10.45 -2.77 -15.86
C LYS A 736 9.33 -2.03 -15.13
N LYS A 737 8.12 -2.60 -15.12
CA LYS A 737 6.98 -2.05 -14.39
C LYS A 737 7.22 -1.98 -12.88
N LEU A 738 7.69 -3.07 -12.27
CA LEU A 738 8.04 -3.10 -10.85
C LEU A 738 9.15 -2.11 -10.51
N TYR A 739 10.14 -1.97 -11.38
CA TYR A 739 11.21 -0.99 -11.20
C TYR A 739 10.68 0.45 -11.26
N SER A 740 9.79 0.78 -12.22
CA SER A 740 9.10 2.09 -12.29
C SER A 740 8.34 2.39 -10.99
N ASN A 741 7.58 1.41 -10.49
CA ASN A 741 6.85 1.53 -9.23
C ASN A 741 7.77 1.85 -8.05
N LEU A 742 8.94 1.22 -7.97
CA LEU A 742 9.93 1.54 -6.94
C LEU A 742 10.46 2.97 -7.09
N GLN A 743 10.80 3.39 -8.31
CA GLN A 743 11.31 4.74 -8.59
C GLN A 743 10.32 5.83 -8.21
N PHE A 744 9.01 5.59 -8.34
CA PHE A 744 7.97 6.53 -7.89
C PHE A 744 8.13 6.88 -6.41
N PHE A 745 8.26 5.89 -5.52
CA PHE A 745 8.39 6.14 -4.08
C PHE A 745 9.69 6.88 -3.73
N LEU A 746 10.76 6.63 -4.48
CA LEU A 746 12.05 7.30 -4.28
C LEU A 746 12.03 8.77 -4.73
N LYS A 747 11.13 9.13 -5.64
CA LYS A 747 11.00 10.49 -6.20
C LYS A 747 9.83 11.29 -5.62
N ASP A 748 8.90 10.63 -4.91
CA ASP A 748 7.77 11.31 -4.27
C ASP A 748 8.24 12.24 -3.15
N THR A 749 7.77 13.48 -3.21
CA THR A 749 8.11 14.55 -2.24
C THR A 749 6.91 14.96 -1.38
N ARG A 750 5.74 14.34 -1.57
CA ARG A 750 4.48 14.79 -0.97
C ARG A 750 4.01 13.92 0.19
N ASN A 751 4.16 12.60 0.06
CA ASN A 751 3.62 11.60 0.97
C ASN A 751 4.73 10.69 1.52
N THR A 752 5.94 10.81 1.00
CA THR A 752 7.13 10.10 1.46
C THR A 752 7.83 10.87 2.58
N TRP A 753 7.92 10.21 3.74
CA TRP A 753 8.78 10.60 4.84
C TRP A 753 10.18 10.00 4.63
N ARG A 754 11.23 10.77 4.93
CA ARG A 754 12.61 10.29 4.94
C ARG A 754 13.16 10.26 6.35
N MET A 755 13.74 9.14 6.74
CA MET A 755 14.46 9.06 8.01
C MET A 755 15.85 9.68 7.83
N ALA A 756 16.24 10.58 8.73
CA ALA A 756 17.56 11.18 8.73
C ALA A 756 18.50 10.50 9.76
N SER A 757 19.75 10.96 9.80
CA SER A 757 20.80 10.47 10.69
C SER A 757 20.54 10.72 12.18
N ASP A 758 19.75 11.73 12.53
CA ASP A 758 19.24 11.94 13.88
C ASP A 758 18.13 10.93 14.26
N GLY A 759 17.68 10.15 13.30
CA GLY A 759 16.69 9.10 13.45
C GLY A 759 15.23 9.56 13.35
N ARG A 760 15.01 10.86 13.15
CA ARG A 760 13.68 11.42 12.93
C ARG A 760 13.27 11.28 11.46
N TYR A 761 11.97 11.27 11.23
CA TYR A 761 11.35 11.29 9.91
C TYR A 761 10.97 12.71 9.54
N TYR A 762 11.41 13.13 8.35
CA TYR A 762 11.15 14.43 7.77
C TYR A 762 10.34 14.26 6.49
N MET A 763 9.29 15.06 6.33
CA MET A 763 8.55 15.17 5.08
C MET A 763 8.47 16.63 4.69
N ARG A 764 8.95 16.98 3.50
CA ARG A 764 8.94 18.37 3.04
C ARG A 764 7.49 18.85 2.92
N LYS A 765 7.21 20.05 3.42
CA LYS A 765 5.95 20.73 3.18
C LYS A 765 5.92 21.09 1.69
N PRO A 766 4.83 20.85 0.96
CA PRO A 766 4.80 21.17 -0.46
C PRO A 766 4.95 22.69 -0.66
N GLU A 767 5.86 23.11 -1.55
CA GLU A 767 5.89 24.50 -2.06
C GLU A 767 4.54 24.84 -2.70
N ALA A 768 4.08 26.09 -2.55
CA ALA A 768 2.76 26.53 -3.01
C ALA A 768 2.53 26.40 -4.54
N SER A 769 3.59 26.15 -5.33
CA SER A 769 3.60 26.21 -6.80
C SER A 769 3.64 24.85 -7.51
N VAL A 770 3.84 23.72 -6.83
CA VAL A 770 4.01 22.43 -7.51
C VAL A 770 2.68 21.72 -7.73
N LYS A 771 2.20 21.72 -8.99
CA LYS A 771 1.05 20.91 -9.42
C LYS A 771 1.31 19.42 -9.17
N SER A 772 0.30 18.76 -8.61
CA SER A 772 0.36 17.41 -8.07
C SER A 772 0.56 16.31 -9.12
N ILE A 773 1.46 15.37 -8.86
CA ILE A 773 1.37 14.01 -9.40
C ILE A 773 0.54 13.20 -8.41
N ALA A 774 -0.75 13.04 -8.70
CA ALA A 774 -1.61 12.13 -7.95
C ALA A 774 -1.37 10.68 -8.42
N ILE A 775 -1.35 9.73 -7.48
CA ILE A 775 -1.24 8.27 -7.72
C ILE A 775 -2.27 7.75 -8.74
N GLU A 776 -3.36 8.49 -8.94
CA GLU A 776 -4.43 8.11 -9.85
C GLU A 776 -4.09 8.43 -11.31
N LYS A 777 -3.31 9.49 -11.58
CA LYS A 777 -2.93 9.89 -12.95
C LYS A 777 -1.75 9.11 -13.55
N SER A 778 -0.83 8.56 -12.75
CA SER A 778 0.26 7.74 -13.33
C SER A 778 -0.25 6.44 -13.95
N SER A 779 -1.40 5.94 -13.47
CA SER A 779 -2.04 4.75 -14.03
C SER A 779 -2.79 5.00 -15.33
N GLU A 780 -3.09 6.26 -15.66
CA GLU A 780 -3.68 6.67 -16.93
C GLU A 780 -2.57 7.01 -17.94
N LEU A 781 -1.49 7.63 -17.48
CA LEU A 781 -0.33 7.97 -18.31
C LEU A 781 0.48 6.73 -18.74
N GLU A 782 0.65 5.70 -17.89
CA GLU A 782 1.51 4.55 -18.25
C GLU A 782 0.88 3.57 -19.27
N ASP A 783 -0.44 3.56 -19.46
CA ASP A 783 -1.07 2.81 -20.57
C ASP A 783 -1.01 3.60 -21.90
N GLU A 784 -0.75 4.91 -21.87
CA GLU A 784 -0.50 5.74 -23.06
C GLU A 784 0.91 5.55 -23.63
N TYR A 785 1.92 5.31 -22.78
CA TYR A 785 3.33 5.15 -23.23
C TYR A 785 3.69 3.73 -23.72
N ALA A 786 2.71 2.84 -23.90
CA ALA A 786 2.93 1.49 -24.42
C ALA A 786 2.21 1.19 -25.74
N THR A 787 1.75 2.22 -26.46
CA THR A 787 1.21 2.06 -27.82
C THR A 787 2.33 2.26 -28.84
N SER A 788 3.15 1.24 -29.03
CA SER A 788 3.82 1.05 -30.32
C SER A 788 2.76 1.11 -31.42
N ALA A 789 2.90 2.01 -32.39
CA ALA A 789 2.06 2.02 -33.58
C ALA A 789 2.11 0.61 -34.20
N ILE A 790 0.96 -0.07 -34.22
CA ILE A 790 0.84 -1.32 -34.95
C ILE A 790 0.41 -0.92 -36.36
N VAL A 791 1.33 -1.04 -37.31
CA VAL A 791 0.96 -1.09 -38.73
C VAL A 791 0.24 -2.42 -38.91
N MET A 792 -1.06 -2.37 -39.20
CA MET A 792 -1.80 -3.57 -39.59
C MET A 792 -1.55 -3.82 -41.08
N ASP A 793 -1.34 -5.08 -41.45
CA ASP A 793 -1.00 -5.55 -42.79
C ASP A 793 -1.83 -4.88 -43.90
N ALA A 794 -1.19 -4.69 -45.06
CA ALA A 794 -1.84 -4.20 -46.27
C ALA A 794 -2.90 -5.22 -46.73
N GLU A 795 -4.18 -4.90 -46.56
CA GLU A 795 -5.25 -5.60 -47.27
C GLU A 795 -5.22 -5.09 -48.72
N GLY A 796 -4.64 -5.90 -49.63
CA GLY A 796 -4.91 -5.74 -51.05
C GLY A 796 -6.36 -6.11 -51.30
N ASP A 797 -7.22 -5.12 -51.55
CA ASP A 797 -8.47 -5.42 -52.24
C ASP A 797 -8.09 -5.77 -53.69
N GLY A 798 -8.56 -6.93 -54.16
CA GLY A 798 -8.23 -7.43 -55.50
C GLY A 798 -8.90 -6.62 -56.61
N SER A 799 -8.62 -5.31 -56.68
CA SER A 799 -8.94 -4.42 -57.78
C SER A 799 -7.64 -3.94 -58.43
N ASP A 800 -7.57 -4.09 -59.76
CA ASP A 800 -6.42 -3.78 -60.63
C ASP A 800 -6.12 -2.26 -60.76
N ASP A 801 -6.06 -1.53 -59.64
CA ASP A 801 -5.50 -0.16 -59.60
C ASP A 801 -4.15 -0.18 -58.86
N GLU A 802 -3.06 -0.19 -59.63
CA GLU A 802 -1.69 -0.44 -59.16
C GLU A 802 -1.04 0.68 -58.31
N ASP A 803 -1.69 1.80 -58.01
CA ASP A 803 -0.99 2.98 -57.45
C ASP A 803 -1.43 3.49 -56.06
N VAL A 804 -2.25 2.76 -55.29
CA VAL A 804 -2.66 3.22 -53.93
C VAL A 804 -2.56 2.13 -52.88
N THR A 805 -1.44 2.08 -52.16
CA THR A 805 -1.34 1.27 -50.92
C THR A 805 -1.95 2.04 -49.74
N ARG A 806 -3.02 1.49 -49.16
CA ARG A 806 -3.69 2.05 -47.97
C ARG A 806 -3.13 1.44 -46.69
N TYR A 807 -2.60 2.27 -45.81
CA TYR A 807 -2.15 1.84 -44.48
C TYR A 807 -3.22 2.12 -43.43
N ARG A 808 -3.53 1.12 -42.60
CA ARG A 808 -4.33 1.30 -41.38
C ARG A 808 -3.38 1.37 -40.19
N VAL A 809 -3.34 2.54 -39.55
CA VAL A 809 -2.55 2.77 -38.34
C VAL A 809 -3.47 3.00 -37.17
N MET A 810 -3.22 2.27 -36.08
CA MET A 810 -3.94 2.44 -34.82
C MET A 810 -3.15 3.38 -33.91
N ILE A 811 -3.75 4.53 -33.56
CA ILE A 811 -3.18 5.52 -32.64
C ILE A 811 -4.22 5.78 -31.55
N ASN A 812 -3.90 5.46 -30.29
CA ASN A 812 -4.80 5.62 -29.13
C ASN A 812 -6.23 5.08 -29.33
N GLY A 813 -6.37 3.95 -30.04
CA GLY A 813 -7.67 3.31 -30.29
C GLY A 813 -8.47 3.92 -31.44
N ALA A 814 -7.98 4.98 -32.08
CA ALA A 814 -8.55 5.52 -33.32
C ALA A 814 -7.85 4.90 -34.54
N GLN A 815 -8.65 4.46 -35.51
CA GLN A 815 -8.17 3.92 -36.78
C GLN A 815 -7.98 5.08 -37.77
N VAL A 816 -6.74 5.33 -38.19
CA VAL A 816 -6.41 6.36 -39.18
C VAL A 816 -6.03 5.68 -40.48
N ALA A 817 -6.70 6.06 -41.57
CA ALA A 817 -6.38 5.61 -42.92
C ALA A 817 -5.41 6.61 -43.56
N VAL A 818 -4.24 6.13 -44.00
CA VAL A 818 -3.23 6.96 -44.68
C VAL A 818 -3.06 6.44 -46.10
N THR A 819 -3.25 7.33 -47.08
CA THR A 819 -3.08 7.07 -48.52
C THR A 819 -1.95 7.95 -49.04
N SER A 820 -0.78 7.36 -49.33
CA SER A 820 0.25 7.93 -50.21
C SER A 820 1.55 7.10 -50.15
N ALA A 821 2.23 6.99 -51.30
CA ALA A 821 3.43 6.18 -51.52
C ALA A 821 4.75 6.70 -50.89
N LEU A 822 4.77 7.83 -50.15
CA LEU A 822 6.05 8.50 -49.84
C LEU A 822 6.15 9.20 -48.44
N HIS A 823 5.45 8.70 -47.42
CA HIS A 823 5.46 9.33 -46.09
C HIS A 823 5.98 8.42 -44.97
N MET A 824 6.91 8.93 -44.17
CA MET A 824 7.32 8.35 -42.88
C MET A 824 6.72 9.20 -41.76
N CYS A 825 5.89 8.60 -40.90
CA CYS A 825 5.30 9.28 -39.75
C CYS A 825 6.20 9.13 -38.52
N ILE A 826 6.61 10.26 -37.92
CA ILE A 826 7.34 10.27 -36.65
C ILE A 826 6.46 10.99 -35.61
N PRO A 827 6.03 10.31 -34.53
CA PRO A 827 5.26 10.95 -33.46
C PRO A 827 6.17 11.88 -32.65
N VAL A 828 5.88 13.18 -32.64
CA VAL A 828 6.56 14.14 -31.77
C VAL A 828 5.64 14.45 -30.58
N ARG A 829 6.23 14.34 -29.39
CA ARG A 829 5.67 14.47 -28.03
C ARG A 829 4.41 15.36 -27.89
N ALA A 830 3.42 14.86 -27.14
CA ALA A 830 2.25 15.64 -26.69
C ALA A 830 2.69 16.85 -25.85
N ILE A 831 2.20 18.03 -26.20
CA ILE A 831 2.58 19.29 -25.53
C ILE A 831 1.72 19.52 -24.28
N ASP A 832 0.47 19.02 -24.23
CA ASP A 832 -0.37 18.89 -23.03
C ASP A 832 -1.64 18.04 -23.28
N ASP A 833 -2.44 17.81 -22.23
CA ASP A 833 -3.67 16.98 -22.17
C ASP A 833 -4.79 17.35 -23.18
N LYS A 834 -4.59 18.36 -24.05
CA LYS A 834 -5.61 18.85 -25.00
C LYS A 834 -5.14 19.04 -26.44
N ASN A 835 -3.85 18.88 -26.74
CA ASN A 835 -3.31 19.14 -28.07
C ASN A 835 -2.45 17.98 -28.58
N LEU A 836 -2.86 17.37 -29.70
CA LEU A 836 -2.06 16.39 -30.43
C LEU A 836 -1.43 17.06 -31.66
N SER A 837 -0.11 17.08 -31.73
CA SER A 837 0.63 17.53 -32.91
C SER A 837 1.24 16.32 -33.62
N VAL A 838 1.10 16.24 -34.95
CA VAL A 838 1.71 15.19 -35.77
C VAL A 838 2.70 15.85 -36.73
N LEU A 839 3.95 15.36 -36.75
CA LEU A 839 4.97 15.82 -37.69
C LEU A 839 4.95 14.90 -38.92
N LEU A 840 4.70 15.46 -40.09
CA LEU A 840 4.83 14.76 -41.37
C LEU A 840 6.15 15.17 -42.01
N VAL A 841 7.07 14.21 -42.18
CA VAL A 841 8.36 14.47 -42.84
C VAL A 841 8.27 13.98 -44.28
N GLN A 842 8.46 14.90 -45.22
CA GLN A 842 8.56 14.61 -46.65
C GLN A 842 10.04 14.50 -47.04
N SER A 843 10.48 13.38 -47.61
CA SER A 843 11.81 13.32 -48.21
C SER A 843 11.76 13.88 -49.63
N GLY A 844 12.18 15.13 -49.82
CA GLY A 844 12.38 15.72 -51.14
C GLY A 844 13.86 15.88 -51.45
N LYS A 845 14.37 15.26 -52.52
CA LYS A 845 15.56 15.78 -53.21
C LYS A 845 15.12 17.04 -53.95
N SER A 846 15.55 18.21 -53.49
CA SER A 846 15.44 19.44 -54.28
C SER A 846 16.73 19.63 -55.07
N THR A 847 16.63 19.49 -56.39
CA THR A 847 17.52 20.14 -57.35
C THR A 847 16.82 21.43 -57.79
N ASP A 848 17.55 22.54 -57.67
CA ASP A 848 17.32 23.86 -58.23
C ASP A 848 16.22 24.77 -57.64
N GLU A 849 16.75 25.78 -56.94
CA GLU A 849 16.40 27.21 -56.95
C GLU A 849 14.93 27.62 -57.09
N GLU A 850 14.27 27.88 -55.95
CA GLU A 850 13.65 29.19 -55.68
C GLU A 850 13.38 29.34 -54.17
N LYS A 851 14.03 30.33 -53.54
CA LYS A 851 13.91 30.63 -52.11
C LYS A 851 12.62 31.44 -51.85
N MET A 852 11.62 30.85 -51.20
CA MET A 852 10.64 31.63 -50.45
C MET A 852 11.16 31.86 -49.01
N VAL A 853 11.50 33.10 -48.70
CA VAL A 853 11.85 33.54 -47.34
C VAL A 853 10.57 34.02 -46.66
N TRP A 854 10.14 33.32 -45.62
CA TRP A 854 9.13 33.81 -44.67
C TRP A 854 9.84 34.16 -43.36
N SER A 855 9.64 35.39 -42.87
CA SER A 855 10.12 35.83 -41.55
C SER A 855 9.00 35.69 -40.51
N PHE A 856 9.28 34.96 -39.43
CA PHE A 856 8.37 34.77 -38.29
C PHE A 856 9.05 35.22 -36.98
N PRO A 857 8.27 35.57 -35.93
CA PRO A 857 8.82 35.98 -34.65
C PRO A 857 9.45 34.76 -33.96
N GLN A 858 10.71 34.87 -33.54
CA GLN A 858 11.36 33.82 -32.74
C GLN A 858 10.56 33.52 -31.48
N VAL A 859 10.02 32.30 -31.39
CA VAL A 859 9.49 31.76 -30.12
C VAL A 859 10.70 31.23 -29.36
N ASN A 860 11.21 32.06 -28.46
CA ASN A 860 12.30 31.69 -27.59
C ASN A 860 11.75 31.10 -26.29
N ASP A 861 12.45 30.12 -25.73
CA ASP A 861 12.22 29.72 -24.34
C ASP A 861 12.59 30.86 -23.36
N GLU A 862 12.31 30.68 -22.06
CA GLU A 862 12.60 31.68 -21.03
C GLU A 862 14.10 32.05 -20.90
N SER A 863 14.99 31.33 -21.60
CA SER A 863 16.43 31.55 -21.70
C SER A 863 16.88 32.27 -22.98
N GLY A 864 15.96 32.55 -23.91
CA GLY A 864 16.28 33.19 -25.19
C GLY A 864 16.69 32.24 -26.31
N ASN A 865 16.54 30.92 -26.16
CA ASN A 865 16.89 29.96 -27.22
C ASN A 865 15.69 29.70 -28.14
N SER A 866 15.91 29.71 -29.46
CA SER A 866 14.89 29.40 -30.47
C SER A 866 14.40 27.96 -30.31
N LEU A 867 13.11 27.79 -30.02
CA LEU A 867 12.47 26.47 -29.93
C LEU A 867 12.52 25.72 -31.28
N LEU A 868 12.55 26.45 -32.39
CA LEU A 868 12.66 25.88 -33.73
C LEU A 868 14.02 25.22 -33.95
N ASP A 869 15.10 25.83 -33.46
CA ASP A 869 16.47 25.35 -33.67
C ASP A 869 16.75 24.08 -32.84
N ALA A 870 16.13 23.98 -31.65
CA ALA A 870 16.22 22.80 -30.80
C ALA A 870 15.49 21.59 -31.41
N VAL A 871 14.31 21.81 -31.97
CA VAL A 871 13.51 20.77 -32.64
C VAL A 871 14.18 20.33 -33.95
N GLN A 872 14.71 21.27 -34.72
CA GLN A 872 15.47 20.97 -35.93
C GLN A 872 16.75 20.19 -35.61
N GLY A 873 17.48 20.58 -34.56
CA GLY A 873 18.69 19.87 -34.12
C GLY A 873 18.44 18.45 -33.60
N GLU A 874 17.31 18.18 -32.93
CA GLU A 874 16.93 16.80 -32.55
C GLU A 874 16.49 15.98 -33.77
N CYS A 875 15.76 16.57 -34.72
CA CYS A 875 15.32 15.89 -35.94
C CYS A 875 16.49 15.53 -36.86
N GLU A 876 17.47 16.42 -37.07
CA GLU A 876 18.66 16.13 -37.87
C GLU A 876 19.53 15.01 -37.24
N LYS A 877 19.51 14.91 -35.91
CA LYS A 877 20.28 13.94 -35.13
C LYS A 877 19.64 12.55 -35.07
N GLU A 878 18.30 12.46 -35.05
CA GLU A 878 17.58 11.18 -35.13
C GLU A 878 17.41 10.67 -36.57
N ALA A 879 17.26 11.57 -37.56
CA ALA A 879 17.04 11.18 -38.96
C ALA A 879 18.34 11.01 -39.77
N GLY A 880 19.47 11.54 -39.31
CA GLY A 880 20.77 11.43 -40.00
C GLY A 880 20.87 12.24 -41.31
N VAL A 881 20.03 13.27 -41.48
CA VAL A 881 19.99 14.14 -42.66
C VAL A 881 20.18 15.59 -42.20
N THR A 882 21.04 16.36 -42.87
CA THR A 882 21.25 17.80 -42.62
C THR A 882 20.51 18.65 -43.66
N GLY A 883 19.79 19.69 -43.22
CA GLY A 883 19.23 20.72 -44.10
C GLY A 883 17.75 20.62 -44.48
N GLY A 884 16.92 19.90 -43.72
CA GLY A 884 15.46 19.89 -43.90
C GLY A 884 14.78 21.15 -43.33
N VAL A 885 13.79 21.70 -44.02
CA VAL A 885 12.99 22.86 -43.55
C VAL A 885 11.74 22.37 -42.81
N VAL A 886 11.45 22.94 -41.64
CA VAL A 886 10.28 22.63 -40.79
C VAL A 886 9.35 23.86 -40.77
N ASP A 887 8.09 23.70 -41.20
CA ASP A 887 7.08 24.78 -41.20
C ASP A 887 6.04 24.63 -40.08
N TYR A 888 5.57 25.76 -39.53
CA TYR A 888 4.53 25.85 -38.50
C TYR A 888 3.45 26.88 -38.89
N ILE A 889 2.16 26.50 -38.86
CA ILE A 889 1.04 27.36 -39.25
C ILE A 889 0.03 27.51 -38.09
N PRO A 890 -0.26 28.73 -37.58
CA PRO A 890 -1.28 28.94 -36.56
C PRO A 890 -2.60 29.47 -37.13
N TRP A 891 -3.76 29.07 -36.57
CA TRP A 891 -5.07 29.66 -36.89
C TRP A 891 -5.70 30.44 -35.73
N LYS A 892 -6.48 31.49 -36.05
CA LYS A 892 -6.96 32.53 -35.14
C LYS A 892 -8.48 32.47 -34.91
N LYS A 893 -8.87 32.60 -33.64
CA LYS A 893 -10.21 32.62 -33.00
C LYS A 893 -11.39 33.26 -33.77
N ILE A 894 -12.52 32.55 -33.86
CA ILE A 894 -13.90 33.09 -33.84
C ILE A 894 -14.75 32.14 -32.97
N GLY A 895 -15.50 32.67 -32.00
CA GLY A 895 -16.03 31.90 -30.86
C GLY A 895 -17.44 31.33 -31.00
N THR A 896 -17.70 30.27 -30.23
CA THR A 896 -18.85 30.10 -29.30
C THR A 896 -18.67 28.78 -28.53
N ASP A 897 -19.21 28.73 -27.32
CA ASP A 897 -18.98 27.70 -26.29
C ASP A 897 -19.39 26.27 -26.71
N THR A 898 -18.43 25.36 -26.83
CA THR A 898 -18.46 23.96 -26.31
C THR A 898 -17.13 23.24 -26.59
N ALA A 899 -16.87 22.20 -25.80
CA ALA A 899 -15.66 21.39 -25.64
C ALA A 899 -14.77 21.06 -26.88
N ALA A 900 -13.45 21.08 -26.65
CA ALA A 900 -12.37 20.41 -27.39
C ALA A 900 -12.18 20.78 -28.87
N ASP A 901 -11.18 21.62 -29.14
CA ASP A 901 -10.71 21.94 -30.49
C ASP A 901 -10.01 20.72 -31.13
N PHE A 902 -10.59 20.16 -32.20
CA PHE A 902 -9.85 19.36 -33.18
C PHE A 902 -9.58 20.25 -34.40
N HIS A 903 -8.31 20.44 -34.76
CA HIS A 903 -7.93 21.08 -36.03
C HIS A 903 -7.81 20.00 -37.12
N ILE A 904 -8.67 20.06 -38.14
CA ILE A 904 -8.47 19.39 -39.44
C ILE A 904 -8.76 20.43 -40.52
N PHE A 905 -7.80 20.69 -41.41
CA PHE A 905 -8.05 21.43 -42.65
C PHE A 905 -8.18 20.45 -43.82
N GLN A 906 -9.21 20.71 -44.62
CA GLN A 906 -9.56 20.07 -45.89
C GLN A 906 -8.70 20.63 -47.03
N VAL A 907 -8.31 19.79 -47.98
CA VAL A 907 -7.84 20.20 -49.31
C VAL A 907 -9.05 20.19 -50.25
N GLU A 908 -9.32 21.28 -50.96
CA GLU A 908 -10.22 21.29 -52.12
C GLU A 908 -9.46 20.92 -53.38
N ALA A 909 -10.11 20.11 -54.23
CA ALA A 909 -9.66 19.71 -55.54
C ALA A 909 -10.35 20.56 -56.60
N GLU A 910 -9.68 20.86 -57.71
CA GLU A 910 -10.34 21.17 -58.97
C GLU A 910 -10.31 19.92 -59.85
N GLU A 911 -11.49 19.41 -60.20
CA GLU A 911 -11.78 18.94 -61.56
C GLU A 911 -13.31 18.91 -61.76
N GLU A 912 -13.77 19.54 -62.84
CA GLU A 912 -15.13 19.34 -63.39
C GLU A 912 -15.33 17.86 -63.69
N TRP A 913 -16.54 17.33 -63.50
CA TRP A 913 -17.12 16.38 -64.46
C TRP A 913 -18.64 16.34 -64.35
N ALA A 914 -19.29 16.35 -65.51
CA ALA A 914 -20.72 16.58 -65.65
C ALA A 914 -21.57 15.39 -65.15
N GLY A 915 -22.05 15.49 -63.91
CA GLY A 915 -23.38 15.04 -63.50
C GLY A 915 -23.47 13.68 -62.80
N GLU A 916 -23.03 13.60 -61.54
CA GLU A 916 -23.14 12.40 -60.69
C GLU A 916 -23.89 12.62 -59.36
N LEU A 917 -24.35 11.48 -58.81
CA LEU A 917 -25.03 11.30 -57.52
C LEU A 917 -24.23 11.84 -56.33
N THR A 918 -24.93 12.59 -55.49
CA THR A 918 -24.51 13.04 -54.16
C THR A 918 -24.43 11.90 -53.14
N ARG A 919 -23.28 11.74 -52.47
CA ARG A 919 -23.15 11.11 -51.14
C ARG A 919 -22.45 12.08 -50.18
N GLY A 920 -23.24 12.83 -49.41
CA GLY A 920 -22.74 13.65 -48.31
C GLY A 920 -22.82 12.92 -46.97
N ARG A 921 -21.80 13.05 -46.12
CA ARG A 921 -21.87 12.76 -44.68
C ARG A 921 -22.02 14.10 -43.94
N LEU A 922 -23.11 14.25 -43.19
CA LEU A 922 -23.35 15.37 -42.30
C LEU A 922 -22.96 14.95 -40.87
N TRP A 923 -22.18 15.78 -40.16
CA TRP A 923 -21.92 15.59 -38.73
C TRP A 923 -22.85 16.51 -37.95
N MET A 924 -23.78 15.93 -37.18
CA MET A 924 -24.72 16.65 -36.32
C MET A 924 -24.81 15.94 -34.96
N THR A 925 -25.05 16.68 -33.88
CA THR A 925 -25.28 16.08 -32.57
C THR A 925 -26.70 15.51 -32.48
N LEU A 926 -26.88 14.43 -31.71
CA LEU A 926 -28.15 13.69 -31.64
C LEU A 926 -29.36 14.57 -31.22
N PRO A 927 -29.23 15.55 -30.30
CA PRO A 927 -30.33 16.48 -29.99
C PRO A 927 -30.70 17.41 -31.14
N ASP A 928 -29.71 17.88 -31.91
CA ASP A 928 -29.92 18.77 -33.05
C ASP A 928 -30.55 18.02 -34.23
N ALA A 929 -30.20 16.74 -34.40
CA ALA A 929 -30.81 15.84 -35.39
C ALA A 929 -32.30 15.63 -35.12
N ILE A 930 -32.68 15.44 -33.85
CA ILE A 930 -34.07 15.22 -33.43
C ILE A 930 -34.89 16.50 -33.57
N ASN A 931 -34.32 17.66 -33.23
CA ASN A 931 -34.99 18.95 -33.37
C ASN A 931 -35.19 19.34 -34.84
N GLN A 932 -34.19 19.14 -35.71
CA GLN A 932 -34.36 19.39 -37.16
C GLN A 932 -35.30 18.39 -37.85
N ALA A 933 -35.33 17.13 -37.41
CA ALA A 933 -36.23 16.11 -37.96
C ALA A 933 -37.71 16.42 -37.68
N ASN A 934 -38.02 17.07 -36.56
CA ASN A 934 -39.40 17.47 -36.23
C ASN A 934 -39.90 18.66 -37.07
N GLU A 935 -39.01 19.39 -37.75
CA GLU A 935 -39.34 20.61 -38.49
C GLU A 935 -39.44 20.40 -40.02
N MET A 936 -39.07 19.24 -40.57
CA MET A 936 -38.99 19.01 -42.02
C MET A 936 -39.92 17.88 -42.49
N LYS A 937 -40.78 18.16 -43.48
CA LYS A 937 -41.78 17.22 -44.03
C LYS A 937 -41.37 16.71 -45.41
N ASP A 938 -40.66 15.58 -45.50
CA ASP A 938 -40.45 14.89 -46.79
C ASP A 938 -40.26 13.36 -46.62
N GLU A 939 -40.82 12.60 -47.57
CA GLU A 939 -41.00 11.13 -47.59
C GLU A 939 -39.68 10.35 -47.70
N ARG A 940 -38.59 11.00 -48.16
CA ARG A 940 -37.22 10.42 -48.17
C ARG A 940 -36.63 10.21 -46.76
N GLN A 941 -37.15 10.90 -45.74
CA GLN A 941 -36.66 10.78 -44.36
C GLN A 941 -37.30 9.63 -43.57
N GLU A 942 -38.48 9.14 -43.96
CA GLU A 942 -39.13 8.00 -43.29
C GLU A 942 -38.27 6.74 -43.41
N LYS A 943 -37.68 6.51 -44.58
CA LYS A 943 -36.71 5.42 -44.82
C LYS A 943 -35.40 5.58 -44.06
N THR A 944 -34.98 6.82 -43.80
CA THR A 944 -33.76 7.11 -43.02
C THR A 944 -34.02 6.87 -41.53
N LEU A 945 -35.20 7.25 -41.03
CA LEU A 945 -35.63 7.00 -39.65
C LEU A 945 -35.85 5.50 -39.40
N GLU A 946 -36.45 4.78 -40.36
CA GLU A 946 -36.57 3.30 -40.30
C GLU A 946 -35.20 2.62 -40.29
N ALA A 947 -34.23 3.10 -41.08
CA ALA A 947 -32.87 2.55 -41.09
C ALA A 947 -32.13 2.79 -39.76
N VAL A 948 -32.32 3.96 -39.14
CA VAL A 948 -31.73 4.29 -37.83
C VAL A 948 -32.40 3.50 -36.71
N GLN A 949 -33.72 3.34 -36.73
CA GLN A 949 -34.46 2.51 -35.77
C GLN A 949 -34.11 1.03 -35.90
N LYS A 950 -33.94 0.52 -37.13
CA LYS A 950 -33.48 -0.84 -37.40
C LYS A 950 -32.06 -1.08 -36.91
N TRP A 951 -31.16 -0.12 -37.16
CA TRP A 951 -29.79 -0.17 -36.63
C TRP A 951 -29.75 -0.16 -35.09
N PHE A 952 -30.68 0.56 -34.44
CA PHE A 952 -30.83 0.55 -32.97
C PHE A 952 -31.41 -0.75 -32.43
N ALA A 953 -32.34 -1.38 -33.16
CA ALA A 953 -32.93 -2.68 -32.81
C ALA A 953 -31.92 -3.83 -32.96
N ASP A 954 -30.99 -3.73 -33.91
CA ASP A 954 -29.90 -4.70 -34.10
C ASP A 954 -28.76 -4.53 -33.08
N LEU A 955 -28.69 -3.38 -32.40
CA LEU A 955 -27.72 -3.08 -31.33
C LEU A 955 -28.19 -3.53 -29.93
N HIS A 956 -29.47 -3.84 -29.77
CA HIS A 956 -30.13 -4.28 -28.53
C HIS A 956 -30.32 -5.80 -28.50
#